data_AF-A0A175W2F3-F1
#
_entry.id   AF-A0A175W2F3-F1
#
_cell.length_a   1.000
_cell.length_b   1.000
_cell.length_c   1.000
_cell.angle_alpha   90.00
_cell.angle_beta   90.00
_cell.angle_gamma   90.00
#
_symmetry.space_group_name_H-M   'P 1'
#
loop_
_entity.id
_entity.type
_entity.pdbx_description
1 polymer ?
#
loop_
_entity_poly.entity_id
_entity_poly.type
_entity_poly.pdbx_seq_one_letter_code
_entity_poly.pdbx_strand_id
1 'polypeptide(L)'
;MDSYARPKFQTRDSIEDIWGPRSPYRDEWPTRVDQACDEEPEKWVQSACVLCSNCCGLDVGVKNGKVVGVRGRAMDRVNKGRLGPKGLHGWRAIHNKNRLTHPLIRKNGRLERASWDEAMDLIVAKSKELRKHLTNHSIAFYTSGQLFLEEYYALALVGKAGLHTLHMDGNTRLCTATAAASMRESFGSDGQPGSYTDIDYTDCLFLVGHNMAATQTVLWSRILDRLAGPHPPKLVVVDPRLSETARKATLHLAPRIGTNLALLNGIQHLLFKNDWVDRNYLSKHTVGLEELETTVAEYEPETVEKITGVPAKDLREAARIIGTSNSLLSTALQGVYQSHQATASACQINNINLLRGMIGKAGCGILQMNGQPTAQNNREAGCDGEFPGFRNHQNPSHMADLARLWNIEPIQVPHWNEPTHVQNLLNYVESGSIRMFWISGTNPLVSLPNLPRVRDLLTQPELFVVCQDIYLTETAAVADVVLPAAQWGEKTGCFTNVDRTVHISHKAVDPPGEARSDLDIFLDYSRRMGFKNKDGEDLLPWTKPEEVFEAWKKLSAGRPCDYTGLSYDLLTGGSGIQWPCNAENPHGTERLYSNGVFYTDIEYCESFGHDLETGAPYSKEDYKAMNPAGRAILKACRYSSPMEEPNEEFPLRLSTGRNVYHFHTRTKTGRTALQKACPEPEVRVSEKDAAKFGVADGEMVVVRSRRGAVELKCRVGRVAEGQVFIPFHFGYWDSQDGRARAANELTVDRWDPISKQPLFKSGSVRIEKIPASSDPGPHIPEPQTAAIQKTAAKDAVNTTDTKDLTNRERRLELWLGETYETTVQLVEIYEKLIPSLIHDLEVEAGLRVLHQIAEGMRARLEPQVAKYGENQQRGHHRAHILREALFPAPEDPWGGAYEVLEALQGLAVYLAHIQSSVTALLPAAQALWDQEFVAAVENAQGCLRRMRAWVMQQVMVRSPQTLLVPV
;
A
#
# COMPACT_ATOMS: atom_id res chain seq x y z
N MET A 1 -37.58 10.75 -9.31
CA MET A 1 -36.90 11.83 -8.56
C MET A 1 -35.58 12.12 -9.25
N ASP A 2 -35.18 13.39 -9.30
CA ASP A 2 -33.83 13.79 -9.74
C ASP A 2 -32.79 13.08 -8.84
N SER A 3 -31.93 12.24 -9.43
CA SER A 3 -30.87 11.53 -8.70
C SER A 3 -29.86 12.46 -8.04
N TYR A 4 -29.86 13.74 -8.45
CA TYR A 4 -28.98 14.78 -7.96
C TYR A 4 -29.74 15.85 -7.14
N ALA A 5 -30.93 15.51 -6.63
CA ALA A 5 -31.67 16.37 -5.71
C ALA A 5 -30.90 16.55 -4.39
N ARG A 6 -30.89 17.78 -3.87
CA ARG A 6 -30.37 18.09 -2.53
C ARG A 6 -31.31 17.55 -1.45
N PRO A 7 -30.83 17.18 -0.25
CA PRO A 7 -31.70 16.88 0.91
C PRO A 7 -32.74 17.98 1.12
N LYS A 8 -34.01 17.61 1.37
CA LYS A 8 -35.09 18.60 1.57
C LYS A 8 -34.81 19.52 2.75
N PHE A 9 -34.20 18.98 3.80
CA PHE A 9 -33.71 19.72 4.96
C PHE A 9 -32.21 19.49 5.14
N GLN A 10 -31.48 20.58 5.41
CA GLN A 10 -30.09 20.54 5.86
C GLN A 10 -29.89 21.64 6.89
N THR A 11 -29.09 21.39 7.93
CA THR A 11 -28.72 22.43 8.91
C THR A 11 -27.87 23.55 8.31
N ARG A 12 -27.21 23.28 7.17
CA ARG A 12 -26.48 24.24 6.34
C ARG A 12 -26.37 23.73 4.91
N ASP A 13 -26.18 24.64 3.97
CA ASP A 13 -25.77 24.26 2.62
C ASP A 13 -24.29 23.87 2.61
N SER A 14 -24.02 22.58 2.76
CA SER A 14 -22.64 22.07 2.81
C SER A 14 -21.90 22.07 1.48
N ILE A 15 -22.57 22.40 0.38
CA ILE A 15 -21.92 22.61 -0.92
C ILE A 15 -21.35 24.03 -0.98
N GLU A 16 -22.14 25.03 -0.58
CA GLU A 16 -21.73 26.44 -0.63
C GLU A 16 -20.86 26.86 0.57
N ASP A 17 -21.21 26.39 1.77
CA ASP A 17 -20.42 26.60 3.00
C ASP A 17 -19.87 25.25 3.48
N ILE A 18 -18.79 24.78 2.86
CA ILE A 18 -18.20 23.45 3.09
C ILE A 18 -17.87 23.19 4.57
N TRP A 19 -17.27 24.18 5.24
CA TRP A 19 -16.69 24.01 6.57
C TRP A 19 -17.65 24.43 7.70
N GLY A 20 -18.73 25.13 7.37
CA GLY A 20 -19.73 25.61 8.31
C GLY A 20 -19.30 26.89 9.03
N PRO A 21 -20.18 27.44 9.89
CA PRO A 21 -19.87 28.60 10.72
C PRO A 21 -18.68 28.28 11.63
N ARG A 22 -17.86 29.31 11.87
CA ARG A 22 -16.70 29.23 12.78
C ARG A 22 -17.16 29.13 14.22
N SER A 23 -16.47 28.32 15.00
CA SER A 23 -16.66 28.20 16.45
C SER A 23 -15.30 28.36 17.14
N PRO A 24 -14.78 29.60 17.25
CA PRO A 24 -13.48 29.87 17.86
C PRO A 24 -13.34 29.22 19.24
N TYR A 25 -12.20 28.60 19.53
CA TYR A 25 -11.98 27.91 20.80
C TYR A 25 -10.51 27.83 21.21
N ARG A 26 -10.32 27.41 22.45
CA ARG A 26 -9.06 26.96 23.04
C ARG A 26 -9.36 25.70 23.87
N ASP A 27 -8.43 24.75 23.86
CA ASP A 27 -8.45 23.48 24.62
C ASP A 27 -9.56 22.48 24.22
N GLU A 28 -10.86 22.86 24.28
CA GLU A 28 -11.96 21.97 23.89
C GLU A 28 -12.73 22.50 22.67
N TRP A 29 -12.79 21.68 21.61
CA TRP A 29 -13.52 22.03 20.41
C TRP A 29 -15.06 21.93 20.61
N PRO A 30 -15.84 23.02 20.45
CA PRO A 30 -17.27 23.04 20.76
C PRO A 30 -18.09 22.10 19.88
N THR A 31 -19.15 21.52 20.43
CA THR A 31 -20.09 20.68 19.68
C THR A 31 -20.92 21.48 18.66
N ARG A 32 -21.11 20.92 17.46
CA ARG A 32 -22.06 21.40 16.46
C ARG A 32 -22.63 20.21 15.71
N VAL A 33 -23.94 20.00 15.77
CA VAL A 33 -24.60 18.89 15.07
C VAL A 33 -25.01 19.32 13.67
N ASP A 34 -24.40 18.73 12.65
CA ASP A 34 -24.83 18.87 11.25
C ASP A 34 -25.78 17.72 10.89
N GLN A 35 -26.87 18.02 10.19
CA GLN A 35 -27.90 17.05 9.79
C GLN A 35 -28.43 17.33 8.38
N ALA A 36 -28.81 16.27 7.67
CA ALA A 36 -29.49 16.33 6.38
C ALA A 36 -30.55 15.22 6.26
N CYS A 37 -31.80 15.57 5.96
CA CYS A 37 -32.92 14.62 5.85
C CYS A 37 -33.89 14.98 4.72
N ASP A 38 -34.58 13.98 4.17
CA ASP A 38 -35.73 14.15 3.28
C ASP A 38 -37.08 14.01 3.97
N GLU A 39 -37.10 13.30 5.09
CA GLU A 39 -38.27 13.04 5.92
C GLU A 39 -37.84 12.89 7.39
N GLU A 40 -38.78 13.06 8.31
CA GLU A 40 -38.54 12.76 9.73
C GLU A 40 -38.36 11.24 9.93
N PRO A 41 -37.23 10.78 10.49
CA PRO A 41 -36.99 9.36 10.74
C PRO A 41 -37.88 8.78 11.85
N GLU A 42 -38.25 7.51 11.73
CA GLU A 42 -38.91 6.74 12.80
C GLU A 42 -37.90 6.20 13.82
N LYS A 43 -36.67 5.97 13.37
CA LYS A 43 -35.55 5.57 14.23
C LYS A 43 -34.22 6.10 13.71
N TRP A 44 -33.26 6.21 14.63
CA TRP A 44 -31.88 6.58 14.36
C TRP A 44 -30.98 5.40 14.70
N VAL A 45 -30.11 5.01 13.78
CA VAL A 45 -29.20 3.85 13.92
C VAL A 45 -27.76 4.31 13.87
N GLN A 46 -26.96 3.96 14.87
CA GLN A 46 -25.57 4.39 14.98
C GLN A 46 -24.69 3.85 13.84
N SER A 47 -23.82 4.71 13.32
CA SER A 47 -22.81 4.38 12.31
C SER A 47 -21.66 5.41 12.30
N ALA A 48 -20.80 5.33 11.28
CA ALA A 48 -19.77 6.31 11.00
C ALA A 48 -19.62 6.53 9.49
N CYS A 49 -19.17 7.72 9.09
CA CYS A 49 -18.97 8.04 7.69
C CYS A 49 -17.81 7.25 7.08
N VAL A 50 -18.06 6.51 5.99
CA VAL A 50 -17.07 5.63 5.34
C VAL A 50 -16.29 6.25 4.18
N LEU A 51 -16.36 7.57 3.99
CA LEU A 51 -15.82 8.22 2.79
C LEU A 51 -14.38 8.71 2.97
N CYS A 52 -14.14 9.79 3.72
CA CYS A 52 -12.76 10.24 4.00
C CYS A 52 -12.21 9.61 5.29
N SER A 53 -10.90 9.70 5.49
CA SER A 53 -10.17 9.11 6.63
C SER A 53 -10.61 9.54 8.02
N ASN A 54 -11.43 10.58 8.16
CA ASN A 54 -11.91 11.02 9.47
C ASN A 54 -12.75 9.96 10.17
N CYS A 55 -13.64 9.25 9.46
CA CYS A 55 -14.66 8.40 10.10
C CYS A 55 -15.53 9.17 11.11
N CYS A 56 -16.20 10.24 10.65
CA CYS A 56 -17.07 11.03 11.51
C CYS A 56 -18.23 10.17 12.06
N GLY A 57 -18.40 10.10 13.38
CA GLY A 57 -19.54 9.42 14.01
C GLY A 57 -20.87 10.07 13.61
N LEU A 58 -21.85 9.25 13.23
CA LEU A 58 -23.17 9.72 12.78
C LEU A 58 -24.28 8.71 13.10
N ASP A 59 -25.53 9.15 13.05
CA ASP A 59 -26.69 8.27 13.04
C ASP A 59 -27.33 8.29 11.65
N VAL A 60 -27.80 7.12 11.20
CA VAL A 60 -28.60 6.92 9.98
C VAL A 60 -30.08 6.99 10.36
N GLY A 61 -30.80 7.94 9.76
CA GLY A 61 -32.24 8.08 9.93
C GLY A 61 -32.98 7.12 9.02
N VAL A 62 -33.85 6.28 9.59
CA VAL A 62 -34.62 5.26 8.87
C VAL A 62 -36.11 5.53 9.01
N LYS A 63 -36.84 5.39 7.90
CA LYS A 63 -38.30 5.44 7.85
C LYS A 63 -38.81 4.46 6.80
N ASN A 64 -39.83 3.66 7.11
CA ASN A 64 -40.39 2.67 6.17
C ASN A 64 -39.33 1.75 5.52
N GLY A 65 -38.35 1.31 6.31
CA GLY A 65 -37.24 0.46 5.83
C GLY A 65 -36.25 1.15 4.88
N LYS A 66 -36.32 2.48 4.70
CA LYS A 66 -35.42 3.25 3.85
C LYS A 66 -34.62 4.27 4.65
N VAL A 67 -33.43 4.57 4.16
CA VAL A 67 -32.61 5.65 4.72
C VAL A 67 -33.16 6.97 4.21
N VAL A 68 -33.55 7.85 5.13
CA VAL A 68 -34.15 9.15 4.82
C VAL A 68 -33.29 10.33 5.27
N GLY A 69 -32.17 10.09 5.96
CA GLY A 69 -31.25 11.14 6.37
C GLY A 69 -30.11 10.66 7.24
N VAL A 70 -29.28 11.62 7.66
CA VAL A 70 -28.17 11.42 8.61
C VAL A 70 -28.03 12.62 9.53
N ARG A 71 -27.51 12.41 10.74
CA ARG A 71 -27.06 13.47 11.65
C ARG A 71 -25.72 13.10 12.28
N GLY A 72 -24.85 14.06 12.53
CA GLY A 72 -23.61 13.79 13.24
C GLY A 72 -23.84 13.54 14.74
N ARG A 73 -22.99 12.72 15.35
CA ARG A 73 -23.06 12.37 16.77
C ARG A 73 -22.30 13.42 17.60
N ALA A 74 -23.02 14.19 18.41
CA ALA A 74 -22.49 15.24 19.29
C ALA A 74 -21.37 14.78 20.24
N MET A 75 -21.57 13.63 20.90
CA MET A 75 -20.63 13.00 21.84
C MET A 75 -19.39 12.39 21.16
N ASP A 76 -19.34 12.34 19.82
CA ASP A 76 -18.25 11.65 19.14
C ASP A 76 -16.94 12.45 19.16
N ARG A 77 -15.84 11.80 19.54
CA ARG A 77 -14.51 12.42 19.69
C ARG A 77 -13.95 12.97 18.38
N VAL A 78 -14.29 12.35 17.24
CA VAL A 78 -13.70 12.71 15.95
C VAL A 78 -14.31 14.00 15.41
N ASN A 79 -15.63 14.10 15.42
CA ASN A 79 -16.34 15.17 14.71
C ASN A 79 -17.20 16.08 15.59
N LYS A 80 -17.46 15.72 16.87
CA LYS A 80 -18.29 16.51 17.79
C LYS A 80 -19.61 16.96 17.14
N GLY A 81 -20.25 16.05 16.39
CA GLY A 81 -21.49 16.27 15.65
C GLY A 81 -21.38 16.82 14.22
N ARG A 82 -20.19 17.24 13.76
CA ARG A 82 -20.04 17.89 12.45
C ARG A 82 -19.97 16.87 11.30
N LEU A 83 -20.50 17.23 10.15
CA LEU A 83 -20.42 16.42 8.94
C LEU A 83 -20.06 17.32 7.75
N GLY A 84 -19.11 16.88 6.92
CA GLY A 84 -18.78 17.56 5.67
C GLY A 84 -19.80 17.27 4.55
N PRO A 85 -19.66 17.91 3.36
CA PRO A 85 -20.54 17.65 2.23
C PRO A 85 -20.62 16.17 1.86
N LYS A 86 -19.50 15.44 1.88
CA LYS A 86 -19.50 13.99 1.66
C LYS A 86 -20.37 13.23 2.68
N GLY A 87 -20.30 13.60 3.96
CA GLY A 87 -21.07 12.96 5.03
C GLY A 87 -22.57 13.27 4.94
N LEU A 88 -22.93 14.52 4.66
CA LEU A 88 -24.32 14.98 4.59
C LEU A 88 -25.08 14.49 3.34
N HIS A 89 -24.37 14.12 2.28
CA HIS A 89 -24.97 13.70 1.01
C HIS A 89 -24.76 12.21 0.68
N GLY A 90 -23.73 11.57 1.25
CA GLY A 90 -23.32 10.21 0.87
C GLY A 90 -24.37 9.11 1.09
N TRP A 91 -25.31 9.32 2.01
CA TRP A 91 -26.40 8.37 2.26
C TRP A 91 -27.39 8.26 1.09
N ARG A 92 -27.51 9.29 0.24
CA ARG A 92 -28.39 9.27 -0.94
C ARG A 92 -27.99 8.21 -1.97
N ALA A 93 -26.71 7.82 -1.98
CA ALA A 93 -26.21 6.79 -2.88
C ALA A 93 -26.82 5.40 -2.56
N ILE A 94 -27.19 5.13 -1.29
CA ILE A 94 -27.70 3.83 -0.82
C ILE A 94 -28.88 3.36 -1.68
N HIS A 95 -29.87 4.22 -1.88
CA HIS A 95 -31.10 3.92 -2.62
C HIS A 95 -31.04 4.34 -4.10
N ASN A 96 -29.84 4.50 -4.66
CA ASN A 96 -29.72 4.88 -6.06
C ASN A 96 -30.23 3.76 -6.98
N LYS A 97 -31.02 4.12 -8.00
CA LYS A 97 -31.64 3.16 -8.94
C LYS A 97 -30.65 2.28 -9.72
N ASN A 98 -29.39 2.68 -9.81
CA ASN A 98 -28.35 1.93 -10.52
C ASN A 98 -27.62 0.91 -9.63
N ARG A 99 -28.05 0.70 -8.37
CA ARG A 99 -27.50 -0.34 -7.49
C ARG A 99 -27.61 -1.71 -8.15
N LEU A 100 -26.57 -2.53 -7.99
CA LEU A 100 -26.64 -3.94 -8.34
C LEU A 100 -27.57 -4.65 -7.35
N THR A 101 -28.50 -5.45 -7.88
CA THR A 101 -29.51 -6.16 -7.07
C THR A 101 -29.44 -7.67 -7.20
N HIS A 102 -28.70 -8.20 -8.18
CA HIS A 102 -28.54 -9.64 -8.42
C HIS A 102 -27.11 -9.91 -8.92
N PRO A 103 -26.57 -11.13 -8.68
CA PRO A 103 -25.37 -11.59 -9.37
C PRO A 103 -25.54 -11.50 -10.89
N LEU A 104 -24.44 -11.19 -11.58
CA LEU A 104 -24.36 -11.22 -13.03
C LEU A 104 -23.23 -12.14 -13.45
N ILE A 105 -23.44 -12.92 -14.51
CA ILE A 105 -22.41 -13.76 -15.14
C ILE A 105 -22.31 -13.39 -16.60
N ARG A 106 -21.09 -13.32 -17.13
CA ARG A 106 -20.85 -13.08 -18.55
C ARG A 106 -21.10 -14.35 -19.35
N LYS A 107 -22.12 -14.32 -20.20
CA LYS A 107 -22.49 -15.40 -21.13
C LYS A 107 -22.47 -14.82 -22.54
N ASN A 108 -21.76 -15.47 -23.47
CA ASN A 108 -21.63 -15.02 -24.86
C ASN A 108 -21.29 -13.51 -24.98
N GLY A 109 -20.31 -13.05 -24.20
CA GLY A 109 -19.84 -11.66 -24.21
C GLY A 109 -20.69 -10.65 -23.43
N ARG A 110 -21.84 -11.03 -22.87
CA ARG A 110 -22.76 -10.10 -22.20
C ARG A 110 -23.01 -10.52 -20.75
N LEU A 111 -23.11 -9.54 -19.85
CA LEU A 111 -23.51 -9.79 -18.47
C LEU A 111 -25.01 -10.05 -18.40
N GLU A 112 -25.37 -11.23 -17.90
CA GLU A 112 -26.75 -11.68 -17.70
C GLU A 112 -27.00 -11.95 -16.22
N ARG A 113 -28.25 -11.77 -15.78
CA ARG A 113 -28.66 -12.09 -14.41
C ARG A 113 -28.42 -13.57 -14.12
N ALA A 114 -27.88 -13.85 -12.94
CA ALA A 114 -27.67 -15.19 -12.40
C ALA A 114 -28.21 -15.29 -10.97
N SER A 115 -28.34 -16.52 -10.47
CA SER A 115 -28.56 -16.75 -9.04
C SER A 115 -27.24 -16.69 -8.27
N TRP A 116 -27.30 -16.53 -6.94
CA TRP A 116 -26.12 -16.63 -6.09
C TRP A 116 -25.42 -17.98 -6.16
N ASP A 117 -26.19 -19.07 -6.18
CA ASP A 117 -25.62 -20.41 -6.28
C ASP A 117 -24.89 -20.58 -7.61
N GLU A 118 -25.49 -20.17 -8.73
CA GLU A 118 -24.86 -20.25 -10.05
C GLU A 118 -23.54 -19.45 -10.11
N ALA A 119 -23.56 -18.21 -9.60
CA ALA A 119 -22.38 -17.34 -9.62
C ALA A 119 -21.27 -17.86 -8.70
N MET A 120 -21.61 -18.26 -7.47
CA MET A 120 -20.62 -18.73 -6.50
C MET A 120 -20.09 -20.12 -6.86
N ASP A 121 -20.93 -21.02 -7.38
CA ASP A 121 -20.48 -22.34 -7.85
C ASP A 121 -19.51 -22.22 -9.02
N LEU A 122 -19.73 -21.26 -9.94
CA LEU A 122 -18.76 -20.98 -11.00
C LEU A 122 -17.42 -20.48 -10.44
N ILE A 123 -17.44 -19.53 -9.51
CA ILE A 123 -16.22 -19.03 -8.85
C ILE A 123 -15.47 -20.17 -8.15
N VAL A 124 -16.18 -21.04 -7.43
CA VAL A 124 -15.63 -22.18 -6.71
C VAL A 124 -15.06 -23.23 -7.68
N ALA A 125 -15.78 -23.53 -8.76
CA ALA A 125 -15.33 -24.46 -9.80
C ALA A 125 -14.03 -23.96 -10.44
N LYS A 126 -13.99 -22.68 -10.85
CA LYS A 126 -12.78 -22.06 -11.41
C LYS A 126 -11.63 -22.00 -10.41
N SER A 127 -11.92 -21.70 -9.14
CA SER A 127 -10.90 -21.71 -8.09
C SER A 127 -10.29 -23.12 -7.93
N LYS A 128 -11.11 -24.16 -7.91
CA LYS A 128 -10.65 -25.56 -7.79
C LYS A 128 -9.88 -26.01 -9.04
N GLU A 129 -10.33 -25.64 -10.24
CA GLU A 129 -9.65 -25.89 -11.51
C GLU A 129 -8.23 -25.27 -11.50
N LEU A 130 -8.12 -24.00 -11.14
CA LEU A 130 -6.86 -23.28 -11.07
C LEU A 130 -5.90 -23.87 -10.04
N ARG A 131 -6.40 -24.23 -8.85
CA ARG A 131 -5.58 -24.91 -7.82
C ARG A 131 -5.06 -26.27 -8.29
N LYS A 132 -5.86 -26.99 -9.08
CA LYS A 132 -5.49 -28.31 -9.62
C LYS A 132 -4.43 -28.21 -10.72
N HIS A 133 -4.55 -27.22 -11.61
CA HIS A 133 -3.71 -27.13 -12.82
C HIS A 133 -2.53 -26.17 -12.68
N LEU A 134 -2.62 -25.19 -11.78
CA LEU A 134 -1.56 -24.22 -11.49
C LEU A 134 -1.15 -24.35 -10.02
N THR A 135 -1.44 -23.33 -9.22
CA THR A 135 -1.16 -23.28 -7.79
C THR A 135 -2.22 -22.41 -7.11
N ASN A 136 -2.26 -22.38 -5.77
CA ASN A 136 -3.13 -21.43 -5.08
C ASN A 136 -2.75 -19.95 -5.35
N HIS A 137 -1.50 -19.69 -5.77
CA HIS A 137 -1.01 -18.39 -6.22
C HIS A 137 -1.52 -17.99 -7.61
N SER A 138 -2.37 -18.80 -8.25
CA SER A 138 -3.07 -18.37 -9.47
C SER A 138 -4.33 -17.55 -9.18
N ILE A 139 -4.73 -17.46 -7.91
CA ILE A 139 -5.87 -16.70 -7.41
C ILE A 139 -5.34 -15.51 -6.61
N ALA A 140 -5.81 -14.31 -6.96
CA ALA A 140 -5.42 -13.08 -6.30
C ALA A 140 -6.63 -12.22 -5.91
N PHE A 141 -6.49 -11.51 -4.79
CA PHE A 141 -7.52 -10.62 -4.24
C PHE A 141 -7.04 -9.17 -4.28
N TYR A 142 -7.87 -8.28 -4.80
CA TYR A 142 -7.64 -6.83 -4.80
C TYR A 142 -8.82 -6.08 -4.18
N THR A 143 -8.64 -5.67 -2.93
CA THR A 143 -9.72 -5.08 -2.11
C THR A 143 -9.67 -3.55 -2.08
N SER A 144 -10.39 -2.93 -1.14
CA SER A 144 -10.49 -1.48 -0.97
C SER A 144 -10.27 -1.06 0.49
N GLY A 145 -10.47 0.21 0.82
CA GLY A 145 -10.63 0.76 2.18
C GLY A 145 -12.10 1.07 2.47
N GLN A 146 -12.99 0.11 2.18
CA GLN A 146 -14.45 0.29 2.22
C GLN A 146 -15.20 -0.90 2.85
N LEU A 147 -14.49 -1.97 3.19
CA LEU A 147 -15.01 -3.09 3.96
C LEU A 147 -14.82 -2.81 5.45
N PHE A 148 -15.48 -3.60 6.29
CA PHE A 148 -15.38 -3.55 7.74
C PHE A 148 -14.30 -4.50 8.24
N LEU A 149 -13.87 -4.32 9.49
CA LEU A 149 -12.85 -5.14 10.14
C LEU A 149 -13.11 -6.64 10.02
N GLU A 150 -14.34 -7.06 10.31
CA GLU A 150 -14.77 -8.45 10.30
C GLU A 150 -14.64 -9.05 8.89
N GLU A 151 -14.93 -8.25 7.86
CA GLU A 151 -14.85 -8.65 6.46
C GLU A 151 -13.40 -8.79 5.99
N TYR A 152 -12.52 -7.86 6.39
CA TYR A 152 -11.09 -7.98 6.11
C TYR A 152 -10.47 -9.16 6.83
N TYR A 153 -10.86 -9.41 8.09
CA TYR A 153 -10.30 -10.52 8.84
C TYR A 153 -10.73 -11.86 8.25
N ALA A 154 -12.00 -12.00 7.86
CA ALA A 154 -12.47 -13.17 7.11
C ALA A 154 -11.71 -13.34 5.78
N LEU A 155 -11.52 -12.26 5.01
CA LEU A 155 -10.75 -12.30 3.76
C LEU A 155 -9.28 -12.72 3.99
N ALA A 156 -8.65 -12.23 5.06
CA ALA A 156 -7.29 -12.62 5.44
C ALA A 156 -7.20 -14.13 5.70
N LEU A 157 -8.16 -14.73 6.40
CA LEU A 157 -8.20 -16.19 6.54
C LEU A 157 -8.44 -16.89 5.20
N VAL A 158 -9.40 -16.44 4.38
CA VAL A 158 -9.66 -17.02 3.06
C VAL A 158 -8.38 -17.09 2.22
N GLY A 159 -7.63 -15.99 2.12
CA GLY A 159 -6.42 -15.95 1.31
C GLY A 159 -5.21 -16.60 1.97
N LYS A 160 -4.84 -16.20 3.20
CA LYS A 160 -3.58 -16.60 3.84
C LYS A 160 -3.65 -17.95 4.55
N ALA A 161 -4.84 -18.38 4.99
CA ALA A 161 -5.02 -19.64 5.72
C ALA A 161 -5.87 -20.67 4.96
N GLY A 162 -6.77 -20.27 4.07
CA GLY A 162 -7.59 -21.18 3.26
C GLY A 162 -6.93 -21.53 1.92
N LEU A 163 -6.44 -20.51 1.23
CA LEU A 163 -5.70 -20.66 -0.03
C LEU A 163 -4.18 -20.71 0.18
N HIS A 164 -3.67 -20.27 1.34
CA HIS A 164 -2.24 -20.16 1.61
C HIS A 164 -1.49 -19.37 0.51
N THR A 165 -2.07 -18.26 0.08
CA THR A 165 -1.50 -17.39 -0.95
C THR A 165 -1.02 -16.07 -0.37
N LEU A 166 0.09 -15.55 -0.91
CA LEU A 166 0.55 -14.18 -0.67
C LEU A 166 -0.13 -13.15 -1.57
N HIS A 167 -0.95 -13.55 -2.55
CA HIS A 167 -1.45 -12.66 -3.59
C HIS A 167 -2.70 -11.88 -3.18
N MET A 168 -2.51 -11.00 -2.20
CA MET A 168 -3.54 -10.14 -1.65
C MET A 168 -3.01 -8.71 -1.53
N ASP A 169 -3.77 -7.75 -2.02
CA ASP A 169 -3.48 -6.33 -1.87
C ASP A 169 -4.77 -5.49 -1.88
N GLY A 170 -4.67 -4.20 -1.56
CA GLY A 170 -5.81 -3.29 -1.57
C GLY A 170 -5.56 -2.01 -2.35
N ASN A 171 -6.65 -1.34 -2.76
CA ASN A 171 -6.57 0.04 -3.24
C ASN A 171 -5.99 0.98 -2.16
N THR A 172 -6.07 0.58 -0.90
CA THR A 172 -5.49 1.26 0.25
C THR A 172 -4.02 1.54 0.05
N ARG A 173 -3.26 0.65 -0.60
CA ARG A 173 -1.90 0.90 -1.06
C ARG A 173 -1.77 2.19 -1.86
N LEU A 174 -2.69 2.44 -2.79
CA LEU A 174 -2.67 3.64 -3.65
C LEU A 174 -2.81 4.94 -2.86
N CYS A 175 -3.37 4.89 -1.65
CA CYS A 175 -3.65 6.08 -0.86
C CYS A 175 -2.83 6.18 0.43
N THR A 176 -2.33 5.08 1.01
CA THR A 176 -1.79 5.09 2.38
C THR A 176 -0.67 4.10 2.68
N ALA A 177 -0.20 3.27 1.74
CA ALA A 177 0.90 2.33 2.06
C ALA A 177 2.19 3.05 2.50
N THR A 178 2.46 4.25 1.96
CA THR A 178 3.59 5.08 2.41
C THR A 178 3.46 5.49 3.87
N ALA A 179 2.25 5.76 4.35
CA ALA A 179 2.00 6.08 5.75
C ALA A 179 2.44 4.91 6.64
N ALA A 180 1.94 3.71 6.34
CA ALA A 180 2.26 2.48 7.07
C ALA A 180 3.76 2.16 7.02
N ALA A 181 4.36 2.21 5.82
CA ALA A 181 5.78 1.98 5.64
C ALA A 181 6.61 2.94 6.49
N SER A 182 6.35 4.26 6.41
CA SER A 182 7.11 5.24 7.20
C SER A 182 6.98 5.04 8.72
N MET A 183 5.82 4.59 9.18
CA MET A 183 5.57 4.28 10.60
C MET A 183 6.35 3.05 11.05
N ARG A 184 6.37 1.99 10.23
CA ARG A 184 7.22 0.82 10.48
C ARG A 184 8.71 1.18 10.50
N GLU A 185 9.17 1.96 9.52
CA GLU A 185 10.58 2.38 9.42
C GLU A 185 11.04 3.23 10.62
N SER A 186 10.19 4.14 11.11
CA SER A 186 10.57 5.06 12.21
C SER A 186 10.26 4.52 13.61
N PHE A 187 9.16 3.80 13.77
CA PHE A 187 8.59 3.43 15.08
C PHE A 187 8.40 1.92 15.28
N GLY A 188 8.71 1.11 14.27
CA GLY A 188 8.66 -0.35 14.32
C GLY A 188 7.28 -0.96 14.06
N SER A 189 6.21 -0.17 13.97
CA SER A 189 4.85 -0.64 13.66
C SER A 189 4.01 0.47 13.06
N ASP A 190 3.01 0.09 12.24
CA ASP A 190 1.94 0.98 11.84
C ASP A 190 1.05 1.35 13.05
N GLY A 191 0.68 2.62 13.14
CA GLY A 191 0.00 3.21 14.30
C GLY A 191 0.40 4.66 14.49
N GLN A 192 -0.54 5.58 14.23
CA GLN A 192 -0.26 7.01 14.32
C GLN A 192 0.15 7.37 15.76
N PRO A 193 1.23 8.11 16.00
CA PRO A 193 1.61 8.46 17.38
C PRO A 193 0.69 9.49 18.02
N GLY A 194 0.19 10.43 17.22
CA GLY A 194 -0.62 11.55 17.68
C GLY A 194 -2.10 11.21 17.84
N SER A 195 -2.86 12.25 18.17
CA SER A 195 -4.32 12.25 18.11
C SER A 195 -4.88 13.51 17.47
N TYR A 196 -6.12 13.45 16.97
CA TYR A 196 -6.85 14.64 16.56
C TYR A 196 -7.02 15.70 17.66
N THR A 197 -6.96 15.32 18.94
CA THR A 197 -6.95 16.29 20.05
C THR A 197 -5.67 17.13 20.09
N ASP A 198 -4.58 16.71 19.45
CA ASP A 198 -3.35 17.51 19.38
C ASP A 198 -3.54 18.81 18.60
N ILE A 199 -4.55 18.89 17.72
CA ILE A 199 -4.93 20.15 17.04
C ILE A 199 -5.35 21.21 18.07
N ASP A 200 -5.93 20.80 19.19
CA ASP A 200 -6.47 21.71 20.19
C ASP A 200 -5.35 22.41 20.97
N TYR A 201 -4.21 21.71 21.16
CA TYR A 201 -3.12 22.13 22.04
C TYR A 201 -1.88 22.63 21.30
N THR A 202 -1.66 22.23 20.05
CA THR A 202 -0.41 22.54 19.34
C THR A 202 -0.24 24.04 19.07
N ASP A 203 1.01 24.50 19.10
CA ASP A 203 1.46 25.84 18.73
C ASP A 203 1.91 25.91 17.26
N CYS A 204 2.21 24.75 16.65
CA CYS A 204 2.65 24.65 15.27
C CYS A 204 2.02 23.45 14.55
N LEU A 205 1.32 23.75 13.47
CA LEU A 205 0.80 22.77 12.52
C LEU A 205 1.70 22.74 11.29
N PHE A 206 2.26 21.56 10.97
CA PHE A 206 3.06 21.35 9.76
C PHE A 206 2.37 20.36 8.83
N LEU A 207 1.80 20.87 7.73
CA LEU A 207 1.01 20.08 6.77
C LEU A 207 1.83 19.86 5.50
N VAL A 208 2.29 18.63 5.26
CA VAL A 208 3.16 18.30 4.13
C VAL A 208 2.42 17.48 3.07
N GLY A 209 2.25 18.05 1.87
CA GLY A 209 1.48 17.40 0.81
C GLY A 209 0.02 17.13 1.19
N HIS A 210 -0.51 17.88 2.16
CA HIS A 210 -1.80 17.63 2.80
C HIS A 210 -2.75 18.82 2.64
N ASN A 211 -3.48 18.83 1.52
CA ASN A 211 -4.59 19.77 1.29
C ASN A 211 -5.84 19.37 2.09
N MET A 212 -5.76 19.49 3.41
CA MET A 212 -6.78 19.04 4.37
C MET A 212 -8.16 19.65 4.08
N ALA A 213 -8.19 20.88 3.55
CA ALA A 213 -9.42 21.59 3.20
C ALA A 213 -10.28 20.82 2.18
N ALA A 214 -9.66 20.09 1.25
CA ALA A 214 -10.37 19.26 0.28
C ALA A 214 -10.52 17.79 0.72
N THR A 215 -9.64 17.33 1.61
CA THR A 215 -9.48 15.89 1.89
C THR A 215 -10.12 15.44 3.19
N GLN A 216 -10.11 16.28 4.25
CA GLN A 216 -10.69 16.03 5.57
C GLN A 216 -11.42 17.27 6.08
N THR A 217 -12.51 17.65 5.41
CA THR A 217 -13.21 18.94 5.65
C THR A 217 -13.61 19.18 7.10
N VAL A 218 -13.98 18.15 7.86
CA VAL A 218 -14.33 18.28 9.29
C VAL A 218 -13.09 18.54 10.16
N LEU A 219 -11.98 17.87 9.86
CA LEU A 219 -10.71 18.12 10.57
C LEU A 219 -10.18 19.52 10.24
N TRP A 220 -10.33 19.94 8.99
CA TRP A 220 -10.02 21.30 8.59
C TRP A 220 -10.92 22.33 9.27
N SER A 221 -12.22 22.04 9.48
CA SER A 221 -13.08 22.90 10.30
C SER A 221 -12.54 23.08 11.72
N ARG A 222 -12.00 22.02 12.34
CA ARG A 222 -11.36 22.09 13.67
C ARG A 222 -10.12 22.97 13.67
N ILE A 223 -9.27 22.88 12.64
CA ILE A 223 -8.11 23.77 12.49
C ILE A 223 -8.54 25.21 12.26
N LEU A 224 -9.49 25.46 11.37
CA LEU A 224 -10.01 26.80 11.11
C LEU A 224 -10.61 27.44 12.37
N ASP A 225 -11.30 26.65 13.20
CA ASP A 225 -11.84 27.10 14.48
C ASP A 225 -10.71 27.41 15.49
N ARG A 226 -9.64 26.61 15.50
CA ARG A 226 -8.45 26.85 16.32
C ARG A 226 -7.68 28.11 15.88
N LEU A 227 -7.61 28.36 14.57
CA LEU A 227 -7.01 29.56 13.98
C LEU A 227 -7.82 30.83 14.26
N ALA A 228 -9.14 30.70 14.44
CA ALA A 228 -10.02 31.81 14.80
C ALA A 228 -10.09 32.06 16.32
N GLY A 229 -9.64 31.09 17.12
CA GLY A 229 -9.63 31.13 18.58
C GLY A 229 -8.48 31.97 19.18
N PRO A 230 -8.42 32.04 20.51
CA PRO A 230 -7.29 32.68 21.19
C PRO A 230 -6.00 31.87 20.97
N HIS A 231 -4.89 32.57 20.78
CA HIS A 231 -3.55 31.98 20.57
C HIS A 231 -3.47 30.97 19.40
N PRO A 232 -3.77 31.39 18.16
CA PRO A 232 -3.77 30.48 17.02
C PRO A 232 -2.38 29.87 16.76
N PRO A 233 -2.28 28.58 16.40
CA PRO A 233 -1.01 27.97 16.03
C PRO A 233 -0.44 28.61 14.77
N LYS A 234 0.88 28.56 14.65
CA LYS A 234 1.56 28.81 13.37
C LYS A 234 1.22 27.66 12.42
N LEU A 235 0.84 27.97 11.20
CA LEU A 235 0.48 26.97 10.18
C LEU A 235 1.50 27.03 9.04
N VAL A 236 2.33 26.00 8.92
CA VAL A 236 3.27 25.80 7.80
C VAL A 236 2.68 24.77 6.85
N VAL A 237 2.53 25.13 5.57
CA VAL A 237 1.92 24.25 4.55
C VAL A 237 2.91 24.04 3.41
N VAL A 238 3.16 22.78 3.08
CA VAL A 238 3.89 22.37 1.86
C VAL A 238 2.89 21.84 0.85
N ASP A 239 2.63 22.61 -0.21
CA ASP A 239 1.75 22.22 -1.32
C ASP A 239 2.25 22.94 -2.58
N PRO A 240 2.54 22.25 -3.71
CA PRO A 240 2.92 22.94 -4.96
C PRO A 240 1.84 23.92 -5.47
N ARG A 241 0.59 23.80 -4.99
CA ARG A 241 -0.53 24.64 -5.39
C ARG A 241 -0.91 25.62 -4.28
N LEU A 242 -1.47 26.75 -4.69
CA LEU A 242 -2.15 27.67 -3.76
C LEU A 242 -3.56 27.13 -3.43
N SER A 243 -3.61 26.10 -2.60
CA SER A 243 -4.84 25.47 -2.12
C SER A 243 -5.54 26.30 -1.03
N GLU A 244 -6.80 25.97 -0.71
CA GLU A 244 -7.52 26.65 0.39
C GLU A 244 -6.84 26.42 1.76
N THR A 245 -6.11 25.29 1.93
CA THR A 245 -5.22 25.09 3.07
C THR A 245 -4.03 26.05 3.02
N ALA A 246 -3.32 26.14 1.90
CA ALA A 246 -2.16 27.03 1.74
C ALA A 246 -2.51 28.51 1.95
N ARG A 247 -3.70 28.95 1.52
CA ARG A 247 -4.19 30.34 1.73
C ARG A 247 -4.37 30.75 3.19
N LYS A 248 -4.47 29.78 4.10
CA LYS A 248 -4.57 30.02 5.55
C LYS A 248 -3.23 29.86 6.26
N ALA A 249 -2.18 29.45 5.55
CA ALA A 249 -0.88 29.23 6.12
C ALA A 249 -0.28 30.54 6.63
N THR A 250 0.41 30.46 7.78
CA THR A 250 1.37 31.49 8.17
C THR A 250 2.54 31.52 7.17
N LEU A 251 2.93 30.35 6.67
CA LEU A 251 3.96 30.20 5.65
C LEU A 251 3.60 29.06 4.69
N HIS A 252 3.61 29.36 3.39
CA HIS A 252 3.34 28.40 2.32
C HIS A 252 4.64 28.11 1.56
N LEU A 253 5.09 26.85 1.56
CA LEU A 253 6.19 26.38 0.74
C LEU A 253 5.61 25.66 -0.48
N ALA A 254 5.96 26.13 -1.68
CA ALA A 254 5.47 25.59 -2.95
C ALA A 254 6.60 24.89 -3.73
N PRO A 255 7.03 23.68 -3.32
CA PRO A 255 8.12 22.97 -4.00
C PRO A 255 7.66 22.48 -5.38
N ARG A 256 8.61 22.31 -6.30
CA ARG A 256 8.42 21.54 -7.54
C ARG A 256 7.98 20.12 -7.20
N ILE A 257 7.02 19.59 -7.95
CA ILE A 257 6.55 18.20 -7.82
C ILE A 257 7.74 17.23 -7.87
N GLY A 258 7.81 16.29 -6.94
CA GLY A 258 8.87 15.29 -6.85
C GLY A 258 10.09 15.69 -6.03
N THR A 259 10.09 16.85 -5.36
CA THR A 259 11.26 17.37 -4.61
C THR A 259 11.06 17.42 -3.09
N ASN A 260 10.06 16.70 -2.55
CA ASN A 260 9.72 16.73 -1.13
C ASN A 260 10.91 16.36 -0.23
N LEU A 261 11.68 15.33 -0.59
CA LEU A 261 12.81 14.87 0.22
C LEU A 261 13.88 15.95 0.37
N ALA A 262 14.25 16.63 -0.71
CA ALA A 262 15.22 17.72 -0.66
C ALA A 262 14.75 18.87 0.25
N LEU A 263 13.46 19.23 0.18
CA LEU A 263 12.88 20.26 1.03
C LEU A 263 12.96 19.86 2.52
N LEU A 264 12.58 18.63 2.85
CA LEU A 264 12.54 18.13 4.22
C LEU A 264 13.95 17.94 4.80
N ASN A 265 14.91 17.48 3.99
CA ASN A 265 16.33 17.45 4.36
C ASN A 265 16.86 18.86 4.63
N GLY A 266 16.45 19.86 3.84
CA GLY A 266 16.78 21.27 4.07
C GLY A 266 16.25 21.83 5.39
N ILE A 267 15.03 21.45 5.79
CA ILE A 267 14.49 21.82 7.10
C ILE A 267 15.33 21.19 8.21
N GLN A 268 15.61 19.89 8.13
CA GLN A 268 16.40 19.17 9.13
C GLN A 268 17.83 19.70 9.26
N HIS A 269 18.48 20.00 8.13
CA HIS A 269 19.79 20.68 8.09
C HIS A 269 19.78 21.96 8.93
N LEU A 270 18.76 22.80 8.75
CA LEU A 270 18.62 24.03 9.51
C LEU A 270 18.30 23.79 11.00
N LEU A 271 17.58 22.72 11.34
CA LEU A 271 17.39 22.33 12.75
C LEU A 271 18.72 22.00 13.41
N PHE A 272 19.58 21.21 12.77
CA PHE A 272 20.93 20.89 13.27
C PHE A 272 21.82 22.14 13.35
N LYS A 273 21.91 22.91 12.25
CA LYS A 273 22.77 24.09 12.14
C LYS A 273 22.49 25.16 13.19
N ASN A 274 21.23 25.31 13.61
CA ASN A 274 20.82 26.29 14.61
C ASN A 274 20.65 25.68 16.02
N ASP A 275 21.05 24.43 16.21
CA ASP A 275 20.88 23.67 17.46
C ASP A 275 19.43 23.66 17.99
N TRP A 276 18.46 23.65 17.07
CA TRP A 276 17.05 23.48 17.39
C TRP A 276 16.67 22.00 17.49
N VAL A 277 17.55 21.15 18.00
CA VAL A 277 17.31 19.72 18.22
C VAL A 277 17.37 19.40 19.71
N ASP A 278 16.51 18.51 20.19
CA ASP A 278 16.53 18.03 21.57
C ASP A 278 17.56 16.90 21.72
N ARG A 279 18.82 17.28 21.93
CA ARG A 279 19.95 16.33 22.05
C ARG A 279 19.77 15.32 23.19
N ASN A 280 19.15 15.75 24.30
CA ASN A 280 18.89 14.86 25.43
C ASN A 280 17.86 13.80 25.06
N TYR A 281 16.76 14.19 24.41
CA TYR A 281 15.78 13.24 23.88
C TYR A 281 16.40 12.28 22.88
N LEU A 282 17.14 12.80 21.89
CA LEU A 282 17.78 12.01 20.84
C LEU A 282 18.74 10.96 21.42
N SER A 283 19.60 11.35 22.35
CA SER A 283 20.55 10.42 22.98
C SER A 283 19.89 9.23 23.70
N LYS A 284 18.65 9.40 24.17
CA LYS A 284 17.92 8.40 24.97
C LYS A 284 16.93 7.59 24.15
N HIS A 285 16.28 8.22 23.17
CA HIS A 285 15.08 7.69 22.54
C HIS A 285 15.25 7.44 21.04
N THR A 286 16.41 7.70 20.44
CA THR A 286 16.64 7.43 19.01
C THR A 286 17.94 6.67 18.71
N VAL A 287 17.99 6.13 17.49
CA VAL A 287 19.19 5.63 16.79
C VAL A 287 19.27 6.24 15.40
N GLY A 288 20.42 6.14 14.72
CA GLY A 288 20.61 6.65 13.35
C GLY A 288 20.92 8.15 13.24
N LEU A 289 21.26 8.82 14.34
CA LEU A 289 21.48 10.27 14.36
C LEU A 289 22.65 10.73 13.49
N GLU A 290 23.80 10.06 13.60
CA GLU A 290 25.03 10.43 12.88
C GLU A 290 24.87 10.33 11.36
N GLU A 291 24.23 9.26 10.89
CA GLU A 291 23.94 9.05 9.47
C GLU A 291 22.98 10.13 8.93
N LEU A 292 21.94 10.48 9.72
CA LEU A 292 21.01 11.55 9.36
C LEU A 292 21.72 12.91 9.28
N GLU A 293 22.49 13.27 10.30
CA GLU A 293 23.22 14.54 10.36
C GLU A 293 24.20 14.67 9.19
N THR A 294 24.95 13.61 8.89
CA THR A 294 25.86 13.55 7.75
C THR A 294 25.12 13.74 6.42
N THR A 295 23.97 13.08 6.25
CA THR A 295 23.19 13.14 5.01
C THR A 295 22.58 14.52 4.81
N VAL A 296 22.02 15.13 5.85
CA VAL A 296 21.32 16.42 5.69
C VAL A 296 22.27 17.61 5.55
N ALA A 297 23.54 17.48 5.97
CA ALA A 297 24.55 18.52 5.81
C ALA A 297 24.76 18.99 4.35
N GLU A 298 24.40 18.14 3.38
CA GLU A 298 24.46 18.45 1.94
C GLU A 298 23.35 19.43 1.48
N TYR A 299 22.31 19.65 2.31
CA TYR A 299 21.09 20.38 1.95
C TYR A 299 21.05 21.79 2.51
N GLU A 300 22.12 22.57 2.30
CA GLU A 300 22.12 24.01 2.57
C GLU A 300 20.96 24.72 1.82
N PRO A 301 20.37 25.79 2.39
CA PRO A 301 19.16 26.40 1.85
C PRO A 301 19.24 26.80 0.38
N GLU A 302 20.38 27.31 -0.07
CA GLU A 302 20.62 27.70 -1.46
C GLU A 302 20.67 26.49 -2.42
N THR A 303 21.13 25.33 -1.94
CA THR A 303 21.08 24.06 -2.69
C THR A 303 19.64 23.58 -2.81
N VAL A 304 18.88 23.64 -1.71
CA VAL A 304 17.47 23.23 -1.67
C VAL A 304 16.61 24.12 -2.56
N GLU A 305 16.87 25.43 -2.60
CA GLU A 305 16.20 26.36 -3.50
C GLU A 305 16.41 26.00 -4.98
N LYS A 306 17.63 25.63 -5.38
CA LYS A 306 17.92 25.20 -6.76
C LYS A 306 17.11 23.97 -7.16
N ILE A 307 16.99 22.99 -6.26
CA ILE A 307 16.26 21.73 -6.51
C ILE A 307 14.75 21.97 -6.50
N THR A 308 14.25 22.57 -5.42
CA THR A 308 12.82 22.63 -5.10
C THR A 308 12.11 23.86 -5.69
N GLY A 309 12.84 24.93 -5.99
CA GLY A 309 12.27 26.24 -6.32
C GLY A 309 11.66 26.98 -5.11
N VAL A 310 11.75 26.44 -3.90
CA VAL A 310 11.33 27.15 -2.67
C VAL A 310 12.41 28.16 -2.29
N PRO A 311 12.08 29.46 -2.11
CA PRO A 311 13.06 30.46 -1.73
C PRO A 311 13.81 30.09 -0.44
N ALA A 312 15.13 30.21 -0.42
CA ALA A 312 15.94 29.86 0.75
C ALA A 312 15.56 30.67 2.01
N LYS A 313 15.02 31.88 1.84
CA LYS A 313 14.45 32.68 2.94
C LYS A 313 13.25 32.00 3.59
N ASP A 314 12.33 31.49 2.77
CA ASP A 314 11.11 30.86 3.27
C ASP A 314 11.43 29.51 3.91
N LEU A 315 12.41 28.77 3.37
CA LEU A 315 12.94 27.57 4.01
C LEU A 315 13.51 27.85 5.41
N ARG A 316 14.31 28.91 5.56
CA ARG A 316 14.83 29.36 6.86
C ARG A 316 13.72 29.72 7.83
N GLU A 317 12.71 30.44 7.36
CA GLU A 317 11.57 30.82 8.21
C GLU A 317 10.74 29.59 8.63
N ALA A 318 10.54 28.62 7.74
CA ALA A 318 9.88 27.37 8.07
C ALA A 318 10.63 26.59 9.15
N ALA A 319 11.94 26.42 8.97
CA ALA A 319 12.79 25.74 9.95
C ALA A 319 12.81 26.49 11.29
N ARG A 320 12.81 27.83 11.27
CA ARG A 320 12.73 28.65 12.49
C ARG A 320 11.41 28.45 13.22
N ILE A 321 10.27 28.49 12.52
CA ILE A 321 8.95 28.23 13.12
C ILE A 321 8.95 26.84 13.76
N ILE A 322 9.28 25.80 12.98
CA ILE A 322 9.28 24.40 13.44
C ILE A 322 10.26 24.17 14.60
N GLY A 323 11.46 24.74 14.50
CA GLY A 323 12.55 24.57 15.48
C GLY A 323 12.38 25.37 16.77
N THR A 324 11.51 26.38 16.80
CA THR A 324 11.32 27.24 17.99
C THR A 324 9.94 27.13 18.63
N SER A 325 8.99 26.42 18.03
CA SER A 325 7.69 26.12 18.65
C SER A 325 7.82 25.13 19.81
N ASN A 326 6.98 25.32 20.83
CA ASN A 326 6.95 24.47 22.05
C ASN A 326 6.17 23.17 21.85
N SER A 327 5.39 23.07 20.79
CA SER A 327 4.65 21.88 20.39
C SER A 327 4.53 21.83 18.87
N LEU A 328 4.47 20.63 18.30
CA LEU A 328 4.45 20.39 16.86
C LEU A 328 3.54 19.21 16.50
N LEU A 329 2.48 19.50 15.75
CA LEU A 329 1.67 18.48 15.10
C LEU A 329 1.95 18.47 13.60
N SER A 330 2.53 17.39 13.12
CA SER A 330 2.85 17.20 11.70
C SER A 330 1.86 16.25 11.05
N THR A 331 1.44 16.56 9.83
CA THR A 331 0.52 15.72 9.08
C THR A 331 0.98 15.58 7.63
N ALA A 332 0.80 14.39 7.06
CA ALA A 332 1.07 14.15 5.64
C ALA A 332 -0.08 13.41 4.97
N LEU A 333 -0.17 13.51 3.65
CA LEU A 333 -1.14 12.77 2.84
C LEU A 333 -0.54 12.53 1.43
N GLN A 334 -1.39 12.15 0.48
CA GLN A 334 -1.10 11.83 -0.92
C GLN A 334 -0.13 12.77 -1.66
N GLY A 335 0.05 14.05 -1.26
CA GLY A 335 1.10 14.92 -1.82
C GLY A 335 2.51 14.39 -1.61
N VAL A 336 2.74 13.68 -0.50
CA VAL A 336 3.98 12.97 -0.21
C VAL A 336 3.92 11.55 -0.77
N TYR A 337 2.86 10.80 -0.44
CA TYR A 337 2.80 9.35 -0.68
C TYR A 337 2.79 8.90 -2.14
N GLN A 338 2.34 9.78 -3.03
CA GLN A 338 2.23 9.49 -4.46
C GLN A 338 3.29 10.25 -5.27
N SER A 339 4.27 10.86 -4.61
CA SER A 339 5.37 11.59 -5.25
C SER A 339 6.68 10.81 -5.14
N HIS A 340 7.72 11.27 -5.83
CA HIS A 340 9.03 10.62 -5.85
C HIS A 340 9.62 10.50 -4.43
N GLN A 341 10.30 9.39 -4.14
CA GLN A 341 10.89 9.05 -2.84
C GLN A 341 9.90 9.23 -1.68
N ALA A 342 8.73 8.59 -1.80
CA ALA A 342 7.58 8.80 -0.94
C ALA A 342 7.85 8.36 0.50
N THR A 343 8.34 7.12 0.70
CA THR A 343 8.60 6.59 2.05
C THR A 343 9.74 7.34 2.72
N ALA A 344 10.80 7.64 1.98
CA ALA A 344 11.90 8.46 2.49
C ALA A 344 11.43 9.85 2.95
N SER A 345 10.62 10.54 2.13
CA SER A 345 10.04 11.84 2.48
C SER A 345 9.13 11.75 3.72
N ALA A 346 8.28 10.73 3.81
CA ALA A 346 7.42 10.54 4.97
C ALA A 346 8.22 10.26 6.26
N CYS A 347 9.32 9.49 6.18
CA CYS A 347 10.24 9.30 7.30
C CYS A 347 10.89 10.62 7.73
N GLN A 348 11.21 11.54 6.81
CA GLN A 348 11.78 12.84 7.19
C GLN A 348 10.79 13.72 7.98
N ILE A 349 9.49 13.59 7.72
CA ILE A 349 8.46 14.25 8.54
C ILE A 349 8.49 13.67 9.97
N ASN A 350 8.62 12.35 10.08
CA ASN A 350 8.75 11.69 11.38
C ASN A 350 10.03 12.15 12.11
N ASN A 351 11.15 12.22 11.40
CA ASN A 351 12.44 12.69 11.93
C ASN A 351 12.32 14.12 12.47
N ILE A 352 11.65 15.05 11.77
CA ILE A 352 11.48 16.43 12.25
C ILE A 352 10.82 16.49 13.64
N ASN A 353 9.79 15.68 13.87
CA ASN A 353 9.17 15.57 15.21
C ASN A 353 10.09 14.90 16.23
N LEU A 354 10.82 13.85 15.84
CA LEU A 354 11.77 13.14 16.71
C LEU A 354 12.96 14.01 17.12
N LEU A 355 13.54 14.77 16.18
CA LEU A 355 14.61 15.74 16.40
C LEU A 355 14.23 16.80 17.43
N ARG A 356 12.93 17.08 17.57
CA ARG A 356 12.40 18.05 18.55
C ARG A 356 11.90 17.40 19.84
N GLY A 357 11.90 16.07 19.97
CA GLY A 357 11.27 15.39 21.11
C GLY A 357 9.77 15.63 21.22
N MET A 358 9.10 15.94 20.09
CA MET A 358 7.70 16.35 19.99
C MET A 358 6.80 15.17 19.58
N ILE A 359 6.74 14.17 20.46
CA ILE A 359 5.92 12.97 20.29
C ILE A 359 5.44 12.48 21.67
N GLY A 360 4.26 11.84 21.73
CA GLY A 360 3.71 11.25 22.96
C GLY A 360 3.18 12.26 23.98
N LYS A 361 3.09 13.55 23.63
CA LYS A 361 2.67 14.65 24.52
C LYS A 361 1.53 15.45 23.87
N ALA A 362 0.74 16.16 24.68
CA ALA A 362 -0.33 17.01 24.15
C ALA A 362 0.19 18.05 23.14
N GLY A 363 -0.46 18.14 21.98
CA GLY A 363 -0.06 19.05 20.89
C GLY A 363 1.15 18.59 20.09
N CYS A 364 1.69 17.40 20.40
CA CYS A 364 2.94 16.87 19.85
C CYS A 364 2.70 15.49 19.26
N GLY A 365 2.63 15.40 17.93
CA GLY A 365 2.31 14.16 17.27
C GLY A 365 2.49 14.20 15.77
N ILE A 366 2.32 13.03 15.17
CA ILE A 366 2.37 12.84 13.73
C ILE A 366 1.09 12.13 13.31
N LEU A 367 0.47 12.62 12.23
CA LEU A 367 -0.65 11.98 11.56
C LEU A 367 -0.29 11.78 10.08
N GLN A 368 0.28 10.62 9.76
CA GLN A 368 0.37 10.11 8.41
C GLN A 368 -1.03 9.64 8.00
N MET A 369 -1.77 10.52 7.31
CA MET A 369 -3.20 10.36 7.09
C MET A 369 -3.56 9.21 6.15
N ASN A 370 -4.67 8.54 6.43
CA ASN A 370 -5.25 7.56 5.50
C ASN A 370 -6.02 8.25 4.35
N GLY A 371 -6.32 7.52 3.26
CA GLY A 371 -7.20 8.01 2.19
C GLY A 371 -8.69 7.75 2.42
N GLN A 372 -9.00 6.77 3.27
CA GLN A 372 -10.31 6.21 3.63
C GLN A 372 -10.27 5.85 5.12
N PRO A 373 -11.41 5.74 5.81
CA PRO A 373 -11.40 5.39 7.22
C PRO A 373 -10.90 3.95 7.40
N THR A 374 -11.58 2.95 6.85
CA THR A 374 -11.23 1.52 7.06
C THR A 374 -9.97 1.05 6.34
N ALA A 375 -9.21 1.98 5.75
CA ALA A 375 -7.86 1.68 5.31
C ALA A 375 -6.97 1.19 6.47
N GLN A 376 -7.27 1.61 7.70
CA GLN A 376 -6.58 1.08 8.87
C GLN A 376 -6.93 -0.40 9.11
N ASN A 377 -8.21 -0.77 9.09
CA ASN A 377 -8.62 -2.17 9.28
C ASN A 377 -8.05 -3.10 8.22
N ASN A 378 -7.94 -2.62 6.98
CA ASN A 378 -7.34 -3.39 5.90
C ASN A 378 -5.89 -3.80 6.26
N ARG A 379 -5.08 -2.86 6.74
CA ARG A 379 -3.69 -3.10 7.16
C ARG A 379 -3.59 -3.86 8.48
N GLU A 380 -4.45 -3.55 9.44
CA GLU A 380 -4.56 -4.30 10.70
C GLU A 380 -4.81 -5.78 10.43
N ALA A 381 -5.78 -6.11 9.58
CA ALA A 381 -6.15 -7.48 9.25
C ALA A 381 -5.24 -8.14 8.19
N GLY A 382 -4.36 -7.40 7.53
CA GLY A 382 -3.38 -7.92 6.58
C GLY A 382 -3.88 -8.13 5.15
N CYS A 383 -4.78 -7.27 4.66
CA CYS A 383 -5.31 -7.34 3.28
C CYS A 383 -4.69 -6.31 2.31
N ASP A 384 -3.69 -5.51 2.74
CA ASP A 384 -3.01 -4.46 1.95
C ASP A 384 -1.49 -4.66 1.87
N GLY A 385 -1.01 -5.89 1.99
CA GLY A 385 0.43 -6.19 2.00
C GLY A 385 1.01 -6.58 3.35
N GLU A 386 0.21 -6.67 4.41
CA GLU A 386 0.68 -7.01 5.76
C GLU A 386 0.19 -8.38 6.23
N PHE A 387 0.62 -8.79 7.43
CA PHE A 387 0.03 -9.89 8.17
C PHE A 387 -0.82 -9.38 9.34
N PRO A 388 -1.93 -10.07 9.66
CA PRO A 388 -2.86 -9.62 10.69
C PRO A 388 -2.21 -9.38 12.06
N GLY A 389 -2.63 -8.30 12.72
CA GLY A 389 -2.12 -7.88 14.03
C GLY A 389 -0.70 -7.31 13.98
N PHE A 390 -0.31 -6.71 12.85
CA PHE A 390 1.02 -6.12 12.61
C PHE A 390 2.16 -7.09 12.91
N ARG A 391 2.09 -8.28 12.32
CA ARG A 391 3.08 -9.34 12.52
C ARG A 391 4.16 -9.28 11.44
N ASN A 392 5.42 -9.32 11.87
CA ASN A 392 6.59 -9.44 10.99
C ASN A 392 6.72 -10.84 10.39
N HIS A 393 6.66 -10.95 9.07
CA HIS A 393 6.83 -12.20 8.32
C HIS A 393 8.22 -12.83 8.47
N GLN A 394 9.24 -12.02 8.77
CA GLN A 394 10.61 -12.46 9.05
C GLN A 394 10.81 -12.91 10.50
N ASN A 395 9.80 -12.76 11.38
CA ASN A 395 9.85 -13.29 12.75
C ASN A 395 9.14 -14.65 12.84
N PRO A 396 9.87 -15.76 13.02
CA PRO A 396 9.27 -17.10 13.11
C PRO A 396 8.26 -17.23 14.25
N SER A 397 8.46 -16.53 15.38
CA SER A 397 7.53 -16.60 16.51
C SER A 397 6.17 -16.01 16.15
N HIS A 398 6.14 -14.92 15.39
CA HIS A 398 4.91 -14.31 14.90
C HIS A 398 4.15 -15.22 13.93
N MET A 399 4.86 -15.91 13.03
CA MET A 399 4.22 -16.79 12.06
C MET A 399 3.72 -18.09 12.71
N ALA A 400 4.48 -18.64 13.66
CA ALA A 400 4.03 -19.75 14.49
C ALA A 400 2.79 -19.38 15.33
N ASP A 401 2.74 -18.14 15.83
CA ASP A 401 1.59 -17.61 16.54
C ASP A 401 0.34 -17.52 15.65
N LEU A 402 0.47 -17.06 14.41
CA LEU A 402 -0.63 -17.09 13.43
C LEU A 402 -1.10 -18.52 13.15
N ALA A 403 -0.18 -19.45 12.91
CA ALA A 403 -0.52 -20.85 12.67
C ALA A 403 -1.33 -21.44 13.83
N ARG A 404 -0.91 -21.13 15.07
CA ARG A 404 -1.61 -21.54 16.30
C ARG A 404 -3.00 -20.91 16.41
N LEU A 405 -3.12 -19.60 16.16
CA LEU A 405 -4.39 -18.87 16.27
C LEU A 405 -5.41 -19.30 15.21
N TRP A 406 -4.95 -19.62 14.00
CA TRP A 406 -5.78 -20.14 12.92
C TRP A 406 -5.96 -21.66 12.95
N ASN A 407 -5.28 -22.33 13.88
CA ASN A 407 -5.28 -23.78 14.01
C ASN A 407 -4.91 -24.50 12.70
N ILE A 408 -3.83 -24.08 12.05
CA ILE A 408 -3.29 -24.71 10.83
C ILE A 408 -1.85 -25.18 11.06
N GLU A 409 -1.32 -25.98 10.13
CA GLU A 409 0.08 -26.40 10.21
C GLU A 409 1.01 -25.22 9.92
N PRO A 410 2.11 -25.02 10.67
CA PRO A 410 3.01 -23.87 10.46
C PRO A 410 3.53 -23.70 9.03
N ILE A 411 3.81 -24.80 8.31
CA ILE A 411 4.26 -24.76 6.91
C ILE A 411 3.20 -24.20 5.95
N GLN A 412 1.94 -24.19 6.36
CA GLN A 412 0.84 -23.66 5.56
C GLN A 412 0.66 -22.14 5.72
N VAL A 413 1.42 -21.47 6.59
CA VAL A 413 1.45 -20.00 6.64
C VAL A 413 2.49 -19.52 5.63
N PRO A 414 2.08 -18.98 4.47
CA PRO A 414 3.06 -18.48 3.50
C PRO A 414 3.72 -17.21 4.04
N HIS A 415 5.05 -17.20 4.19
CA HIS A 415 5.77 -16.06 4.78
C HIS A 415 7.22 -15.90 4.28
N TRP A 416 7.59 -16.48 3.13
CA TRP A 416 8.93 -16.28 2.53
C TRP A 416 9.18 -14.86 2.03
N ASN A 417 8.11 -14.09 1.88
CA ASN A 417 8.16 -12.71 1.43
C ASN A 417 6.93 -11.96 1.95
N GLU A 418 6.95 -10.65 1.80
CA GLU A 418 5.77 -9.83 1.98
C GLU A 418 4.66 -10.23 0.98
N PRO A 419 3.38 -10.10 1.37
CA PRO A 419 2.26 -10.24 0.46
C PRO A 419 2.40 -9.35 -0.79
N THR A 420 1.92 -9.86 -1.92
CA THR A 420 2.25 -9.34 -3.25
C THR A 420 1.48 -8.05 -3.55
N HIS A 421 2.21 -6.94 -3.71
CA HIS A 421 1.62 -5.66 -4.10
C HIS A 421 1.02 -5.66 -5.52
N VAL A 422 0.06 -4.77 -5.77
CA VAL A 422 -0.78 -4.73 -6.98
C VAL A 422 -0.01 -4.65 -8.28
N GLN A 423 1.13 -3.94 -8.33
CA GLN A 423 1.92 -3.86 -9.57
C GLN A 423 2.54 -5.21 -9.93
N ASN A 424 2.96 -6.00 -8.94
CA ASN A 424 3.41 -7.37 -9.19
C ASN A 424 2.23 -8.31 -9.47
N LEU A 425 1.07 -8.11 -8.84
CA LEU A 425 -0.14 -8.85 -9.23
C LEU A 425 -0.46 -8.64 -10.72
N LEU A 426 -0.37 -7.40 -11.23
CA LEU A 426 -0.55 -7.12 -12.66
C LEU A 426 0.53 -7.79 -13.52
N ASN A 427 1.79 -7.80 -13.10
CA ASN A 427 2.85 -8.54 -13.79
C ASN A 427 2.58 -10.05 -13.83
N TYR A 428 2.00 -10.60 -12.77
CA TYR A 428 1.64 -12.01 -12.67
C TYR A 428 0.37 -12.35 -13.47
N VAL A 429 -0.56 -11.41 -13.63
CA VAL A 429 -1.65 -11.52 -14.61
C VAL A 429 -1.08 -11.54 -16.03
N GLU A 430 -0.19 -10.60 -16.33
CA GLU A 430 0.42 -10.44 -17.66
C GLU A 430 1.25 -11.66 -18.09
N SER A 431 2.09 -12.18 -17.21
CA SER A 431 2.87 -13.42 -17.43
C SER A 431 2.03 -14.69 -17.35
N GLY A 432 0.79 -14.55 -16.88
CA GLY A 432 -0.20 -15.61 -16.76
C GLY A 432 -0.09 -16.52 -15.56
N SER A 433 0.77 -16.20 -14.59
CA SER A 433 0.81 -16.87 -13.29
C SER A 433 -0.52 -16.71 -12.52
N ILE A 434 -1.16 -15.54 -12.61
CA ILE A 434 -2.50 -15.29 -12.06
C ILE A 434 -3.54 -15.45 -13.18
N ARG A 435 -4.60 -16.19 -12.87
CA ARG A 435 -5.71 -16.50 -13.78
C ARG A 435 -7.07 -16.26 -13.17
N MET A 436 -7.15 -15.98 -11.87
CA MET A 436 -8.32 -15.42 -11.22
C MET A 436 -7.95 -14.16 -10.47
N PHE A 437 -8.66 -13.07 -10.74
CA PHE A 437 -8.48 -11.81 -10.03
C PHE A 437 -9.81 -11.33 -9.45
N TRP A 438 -9.92 -11.40 -8.13
CA TRP A 438 -11.12 -11.02 -7.40
C TRP A 438 -10.98 -9.61 -6.85
N ILE A 439 -11.75 -8.69 -7.42
CA ILE A 439 -11.73 -7.26 -7.12
C ILE A 439 -12.94 -6.93 -6.24
N SER A 440 -12.70 -6.36 -5.05
CA SER A 440 -13.76 -6.07 -4.07
C SER A 440 -13.79 -4.59 -3.68
N GLY A 441 -14.93 -3.95 -3.91
CA GLY A 441 -15.22 -2.58 -3.49
C GLY A 441 -14.32 -1.51 -4.11
N THR A 442 -13.65 -1.78 -5.23
CA THR A 442 -12.74 -0.83 -5.89
C THR A 442 -12.86 -0.90 -7.42
N ASN A 443 -12.38 0.15 -8.10
CA ASN A 443 -12.52 0.32 -9.54
C ASN A 443 -11.14 0.58 -10.20
N PRO A 444 -10.33 -0.48 -10.40
CA PRO A 444 -8.98 -0.37 -10.98
C PRO A 444 -8.94 0.26 -12.37
N LEU A 445 -9.98 0.10 -13.20
CA LEU A 445 -10.08 0.74 -14.53
C LEU A 445 -10.22 2.27 -14.52
N VAL A 446 -10.18 2.87 -13.33
CA VAL A 446 -10.09 4.33 -13.15
C VAL A 446 -8.98 4.68 -12.17
N SER A 447 -8.76 3.86 -11.14
CA SER A 447 -7.87 4.19 -10.01
C SER A 447 -6.40 3.80 -10.18
N LEU A 448 -6.08 2.77 -10.96
CA LEU A 448 -4.68 2.34 -11.17
C LEU A 448 -3.98 3.21 -12.22
N PRO A 449 -2.65 3.38 -12.15
CA PRO A 449 -1.89 4.12 -13.15
C PRO A 449 -1.77 3.32 -14.46
N ASN A 450 -1.37 3.99 -15.54
CA ASN A 450 -1.23 3.39 -16.87
C ASN A 450 -2.49 2.58 -17.26
N LEU A 451 -3.63 3.27 -17.25
CA LEU A 451 -4.93 2.65 -17.54
C LEU A 451 -5.01 1.86 -18.86
N PRO A 452 -4.30 2.23 -19.96
CA PRO A 452 -4.25 1.40 -21.16
C PRO A 452 -3.79 -0.02 -20.87
N ARG A 453 -2.68 -0.17 -20.14
CA ARG A 453 -2.17 -1.47 -19.70
C ARG A 453 -3.18 -2.22 -18.84
N VAL A 454 -3.75 -1.55 -17.83
CA VAL A 454 -4.69 -2.20 -16.90
C VAL A 454 -5.94 -2.71 -17.64
N ARG A 455 -6.47 -1.94 -18.59
CA ARG A 455 -7.58 -2.40 -19.44
C ARG A 455 -7.21 -3.61 -20.26
N ASP A 456 -6.03 -3.62 -20.87
CA ASP A 456 -5.58 -4.76 -21.67
C ASP A 456 -5.48 -6.03 -20.82
N LEU A 457 -4.93 -5.93 -19.60
CA LEU A 457 -4.82 -7.05 -18.66
C LEU A 457 -6.20 -7.55 -18.19
N LEU A 458 -7.11 -6.66 -17.78
CA LEU A 458 -8.42 -7.06 -17.25
C LEU A 458 -9.41 -7.52 -18.33
N THR A 459 -9.08 -7.36 -19.62
CA THR A 459 -9.91 -7.84 -20.75
C THR A 459 -9.33 -9.07 -21.45
N GLN A 460 -8.23 -9.64 -20.95
CA GLN A 460 -7.66 -10.88 -21.48
C GLN A 460 -8.68 -12.03 -21.45
N PRO A 461 -8.80 -12.83 -22.53
CA PRO A 461 -9.67 -14.01 -22.55
C PRO A 461 -9.35 -15.05 -21.48
N GLU A 462 -8.09 -15.16 -21.07
CA GLU A 462 -7.60 -16.17 -20.13
C GLU A 462 -7.80 -15.77 -18.66
N LEU A 463 -7.98 -14.48 -18.35
CA LEU A 463 -8.13 -14.01 -16.97
C LEU A 463 -9.59 -14.05 -16.54
N PHE A 464 -9.90 -14.79 -15.47
CA PHE A 464 -11.21 -14.78 -14.82
C PHE A 464 -11.31 -13.65 -13.79
N VAL A 465 -12.16 -12.67 -14.05
CA VAL A 465 -12.34 -11.48 -13.22
C VAL A 465 -13.64 -11.57 -12.44
N VAL A 466 -13.54 -11.56 -11.11
CA VAL A 466 -14.69 -11.41 -10.21
C VAL A 466 -14.73 -9.96 -9.73
N CYS A 467 -15.85 -9.28 -9.87
CA CYS A 467 -16.04 -7.92 -9.39
C CYS A 467 -17.17 -7.87 -8.36
N GLN A 468 -16.82 -7.68 -7.10
CA GLN A 468 -17.75 -7.49 -6.00
C GLN A 468 -17.91 -6.00 -5.74
N ASP A 469 -19.07 -5.44 -6.08
CA ASP A 469 -19.31 -3.99 -6.04
C ASP A 469 -20.80 -3.69 -5.77
N ILE A 470 -21.08 -2.44 -5.41
CA ILE A 470 -22.44 -1.95 -5.16
C ILE A 470 -23.11 -1.39 -6.44
N TYR A 471 -22.32 -1.11 -7.48
CA TYR A 471 -22.77 -0.58 -8.77
C TYR A 471 -22.08 -1.29 -9.94
N LEU A 472 -22.69 -1.23 -11.12
CA LEU A 472 -22.02 -1.58 -12.38
C LEU A 472 -21.00 -0.47 -12.73
N THR A 473 -19.76 -0.63 -12.27
CA THR A 473 -18.62 0.24 -12.54
C THR A 473 -17.92 -0.14 -13.86
N GLU A 474 -16.92 0.63 -14.28
CA GLU A 474 -16.06 0.34 -15.43
C GLU A 474 -15.41 -1.05 -15.28
N THR A 475 -14.91 -1.36 -14.08
CA THR A 475 -14.33 -2.67 -13.78
C THR A 475 -15.40 -3.77 -13.79
N ALA A 476 -16.57 -3.54 -13.19
CA ALA A 476 -17.65 -4.53 -13.20
C ALA A 476 -18.17 -4.80 -14.63
N ALA A 477 -18.16 -3.79 -15.51
CA ALA A 477 -18.62 -3.91 -16.89
C ALA A 477 -17.76 -4.85 -17.75
N VAL A 478 -16.49 -5.09 -17.39
CA VAL A 478 -15.59 -6.03 -18.07
C VAL A 478 -15.41 -7.35 -17.32
N ALA A 479 -15.95 -7.48 -16.10
CA ALA A 479 -15.81 -8.68 -15.29
C ALA A 479 -16.54 -9.90 -15.86
N ASP A 480 -16.14 -11.11 -15.46
CA ASP A 480 -16.79 -12.36 -15.83
C ASP A 480 -17.94 -12.69 -14.87
N VAL A 481 -17.75 -12.36 -13.58
CA VAL A 481 -18.80 -12.44 -12.56
C VAL A 481 -18.88 -11.13 -11.79
N VAL A 482 -20.09 -10.61 -11.61
CA VAL A 482 -20.36 -9.43 -10.78
C VAL A 482 -21.22 -9.85 -9.58
N LEU A 483 -20.73 -9.57 -8.37
CA LEU A 483 -21.44 -9.89 -7.12
C LEU A 483 -21.99 -8.61 -6.48
N PRO A 484 -23.31 -8.51 -6.23
CA PRO A 484 -23.91 -7.34 -5.61
C PRO A 484 -23.61 -7.28 -4.10
N ALA A 485 -22.88 -6.24 -3.69
CA ALA A 485 -22.51 -6.04 -2.28
C ALA A 485 -23.47 -5.11 -1.51
N ALA A 486 -23.53 -5.30 -0.20
CA ALA A 486 -24.20 -4.41 0.74
C ALA A 486 -23.33 -3.18 1.08
N GLN A 487 -23.97 -2.03 1.24
CA GLN A 487 -23.32 -0.76 1.58
C GLN A 487 -23.25 -0.55 3.10
N TRP A 488 -22.49 0.45 3.55
CA TRP A 488 -22.22 0.73 4.97
C TRP A 488 -23.45 0.86 5.90
N GLY A 489 -24.62 1.26 5.40
CA GLY A 489 -25.86 1.31 6.18
C GLY A 489 -26.69 0.02 6.16
N GLU A 490 -26.24 -0.99 5.42
CA GLU A 490 -26.96 -2.23 5.11
C GLU A 490 -26.35 -3.47 5.81
N LYS A 491 -25.30 -3.28 6.60
CA LYS A 491 -24.53 -4.31 7.30
C LYS A 491 -23.96 -3.79 8.62
N THR A 492 -23.52 -4.71 9.48
CA THR A 492 -22.96 -4.43 10.81
C THR A 492 -21.47 -4.76 10.86
N GLY A 493 -20.68 -3.95 11.55
CA GLY A 493 -19.26 -4.21 11.84
C GLY A 493 -18.48 -2.95 12.22
N CYS A 494 -17.16 -3.09 12.35
CA CYS A 494 -16.29 -2.05 12.90
C CYS A 494 -15.42 -1.33 11.86
N PHE A 495 -15.06 -0.09 12.18
CA PHE A 495 -14.19 0.80 11.40
C PHE A 495 -13.12 1.33 12.31
N THR A 496 -11.91 1.45 11.80
CA THR A 496 -10.82 2.14 12.51
C THR A 496 -10.30 3.24 11.63
N ASN A 497 -10.28 4.46 12.16
CA ASN A 497 -9.82 5.62 11.43
C ASN A 497 -8.31 5.87 11.62
N VAL A 498 -7.78 6.94 11.02
CA VAL A 498 -6.38 7.34 11.21
C VAL A 498 -6.04 7.69 12.66
N ASP A 499 -6.99 8.21 13.44
CA ASP A 499 -6.84 8.51 14.87
C ASP A 499 -6.85 7.21 15.71
N ARG A 500 -6.72 6.01 15.10
CA ARG A 500 -6.85 4.70 15.74
C ARG A 500 -8.20 4.47 16.44
N THR A 501 -9.17 5.34 16.21
CA THR A 501 -10.48 5.29 16.84
C THR A 501 -11.32 4.23 16.14
N VAL A 502 -11.74 3.23 16.91
CA VAL A 502 -12.63 2.14 16.50
C VAL A 502 -14.08 2.58 16.72
N HIS A 503 -14.87 2.62 15.66
CA HIS A 503 -16.32 2.83 15.69
C HIS A 503 -17.04 1.54 15.32
N ILE A 504 -18.28 1.39 15.81
CA ILE A 504 -19.22 0.38 15.34
C ILE A 504 -20.29 1.01 14.43
N SER A 505 -20.71 0.28 13.40
CA SER A 505 -21.91 0.57 12.63
C SER A 505 -22.88 -0.59 12.75
N HIS A 506 -24.14 -0.25 13.00
CA HIS A 506 -25.24 -1.19 13.02
C HIS A 506 -26.01 -1.14 11.70
N LYS A 507 -26.46 -2.31 11.23
CA LYS A 507 -27.34 -2.41 10.06
C LYS A 507 -28.61 -1.57 10.26
N ALA A 508 -28.79 -0.56 9.42
CA ALA A 508 -29.92 0.37 9.50
C ALA A 508 -31.11 -0.08 8.65
N VAL A 509 -30.84 -0.63 7.46
CA VAL A 509 -31.82 -1.11 6.48
C VAL A 509 -31.33 -2.40 5.83
N ASP A 510 -32.20 -3.10 5.10
CA ASP A 510 -31.80 -4.24 4.27
C ASP A 510 -31.14 -3.79 2.96
N PRO A 511 -30.15 -4.56 2.45
CA PRO A 511 -29.57 -4.30 1.14
C PRO A 511 -30.58 -4.55 0.01
N PRO A 512 -30.41 -3.91 -1.16
CA PRO A 512 -31.38 -4.01 -2.24
C PRO A 512 -31.32 -5.37 -2.95
N GLY A 513 -32.51 -5.93 -3.24
CA GLY A 513 -32.63 -7.19 -3.97
C GLY A 513 -31.97 -8.35 -3.22
N GLU A 514 -31.03 -9.00 -3.89
CA GLU A 514 -30.27 -10.15 -3.38
C GLU A 514 -28.86 -9.74 -2.93
N ALA A 515 -28.53 -8.45 -2.82
CA ALA A 515 -27.21 -8.01 -2.38
C ALA A 515 -26.85 -8.53 -0.97
N ARG A 516 -25.59 -8.93 -0.76
CA ARG A 516 -25.10 -9.54 0.50
C ARG A 516 -23.95 -8.74 1.12
N SER A 517 -23.73 -8.88 2.43
CA SER A 517 -22.53 -8.30 3.06
C SER A 517 -21.26 -8.96 2.51
N ASP A 518 -20.13 -8.25 2.51
CA ASP A 518 -18.88 -8.82 2.04
C ASP A 518 -18.46 -10.01 2.94
N LEU A 519 -18.79 -9.96 4.24
CA LEU A 519 -18.62 -11.07 5.16
C LEU A 519 -19.35 -12.32 4.68
N ASP A 520 -20.66 -12.22 4.42
CA ASP A 520 -21.47 -13.37 4.01
C ASP A 520 -20.95 -14.00 2.71
N ILE A 521 -20.45 -13.17 1.79
CA ILE A 521 -19.84 -13.62 0.53
C ILE A 521 -18.59 -14.45 0.80
N PHE A 522 -17.68 -13.96 1.64
CA PHE A 522 -16.44 -14.69 1.96
C PHE A 522 -16.69 -15.95 2.78
N LEU A 523 -17.66 -15.93 3.69
CA LEU A 523 -18.05 -17.12 4.45
C LEU A 523 -18.67 -18.20 3.53
N ASP A 524 -19.53 -17.80 2.59
CA ASP A 524 -20.11 -18.72 1.58
C ASP A 524 -19.02 -19.34 0.71
N TYR A 525 -18.12 -18.51 0.17
CA TYR A 525 -16.97 -18.99 -0.61
C TYR A 525 -16.10 -19.98 0.19
N SER A 526 -15.78 -19.66 1.45
CA SER A 526 -14.99 -20.53 2.32
C SER A 526 -15.64 -21.91 2.52
N ARG A 527 -16.96 -21.94 2.82
CA ARG A 527 -17.71 -23.19 3.02
C ARG A 527 -17.70 -24.06 1.76
N ARG A 528 -17.93 -23.46 0.58
CA ARG A 528 -17.95 -24.21 -0.70
C ARG A 528 -16.57 -24.66 -1.18
N MET A 529 -15.54 -23.89 -0.85
CA MET A 529 -14.15 -24.30 -1.06
C MET A 529 -13.74 -25.42 -0.10
N GLY A 530 -14.43 -25.56 1.04
CA GLY A 530 -14.17 -26.58 2.04
C GLY A 530 -12.87 -26.29 2.81
N PHE A 531 -12.60 -25.02 3.13
CA PHE A 531 -11.42 -24.68 3.92
C PHE A 531 -11.57 -25.19 5.35
N LYS A 532 -10.61 -26.00 5.79
CA LYS A 532 -10.59 -26.65 7.09
C LYS A 532 -9.36 -26.23 7.90
N ASN A 533 -9.50 -26.22 9.21
CA ASN A 533 -8.36 -26.19 10.12
C ASN A 533 -7.73 -27.60 10.22
N LYS A 534 -6.63 -27.75 10.97
CA LYS A 534 -5.92 -29.03 11.07
C LYS A 534 -6.69 -30.13 11.83
N ASP A 535 -7.73 -29.77 12.58
CA ASP A 535 -8.62 -30.71 13.27
C ASP A 535 -9.82 -31.13 12.39
N GLY A 536 -9.90 -30.64 11.15
CA GLY A 536 -10.96 -30.96 10.19
C GLY A 536 -12.24 -30.12 10.34
N GLU A 537 -12.24 -29.12 11.23
CA GLU A 537 -13.35 -28.20 11.43
C GLU A 537 -13.31 -27.06 10.39
N ASP A 538 -14.44 -26.38 10.19
CA ASP A 538 -14.49 -25.23 9.27
C ASP A 538 -13.53 -24.13 9.73
N LEU A 539 -12.67 -23.66 8.81
CA LEU A 539 -11.70 -22.60 9.09
C LEU A 539 -12.38 -21.27 9.46
N LEU A 540 -13.55 -21.00 8.86
CA LEU A 540 -14.38 -19.82 9.14
C LEU A 540 -15.78 -20.27 9.60
N PRO A 541 -15.94 -20.69 10.87
CA PRO A 541 -17.18 -21.32 11.36
C PRO A 541 -18.28 -20.29 11.69
N TRP A 542 -17.99 -19.00 11.55
CA TRP A 542 -18.86 -17.91 12.00
C TRP A 542 -20.12 -17.78 11.14
N THR A 543 -21.16 -17.22 11.76
CA THR A 543 -22.44 -16.89 11.15
C THR A 543 -22.86 -15.44 11.40
N LYS A 544 -22.21 -14.75 12.35
CA LYS A 544 -22.49 -13.36 12.71
C LYS A 544 -21.19 -12.54 12.72
N PRO A 545 -21.23 -11.24 12.36
CA PRO A 545 -20.06 -10.36 12.41
C PRO A 545 -19.39 -10.32 13.79
N GLU A 546 -20.17 -10.29 14.87
CA GLU A 546 -19.65 -10.22 16.23
C GLU A 546 -18.78 -11.43 16.62
N GLU A 547 -19.06 -12.62 16.08
CA GLU A 547 -18.22 -13.80 16.32
C GLU A 547 -16.84 -13.63 15.68
N VAL A 548 -16.78 -12.97 14.52
CA VAL A 548 -15.53 -12.61 13.84
C VAL A 548 -14.78 -11.54 14.63
N PHE A 549 -15.49 -10.56 15.20
CA PHE A 549 -14.91 -9.54 16.07
C PHE A 549 -14.28 -10.16 17.33
N GLU A 550 -14.95 -11.12 17.95
CA GLU A 550 -14.40 -11.87 19.09
C GLU A 550 -13.16 -12.71 18.71
N ALA A 551 -13.13 -13.26 17.50
CA ALA A 551 -11.92 -13.90 16.97
C ALA A 551 -10.79 -12.89 16.71
N TRP A 552 -11.11 -11.70 16.21
CA TRP A 552 -10.15 -10.61 16.00
C TRP A 552 -9.54 -10.11 17.32
N LYS A 553 -10.34 -9.98 18.39
CA LYS A 553 -9.84 -9.63 19.73
C LYS A 553 -8.77 -10.60 20.20
N LYS A 554 -8.98 -11.91 20.00
CA LYS A 554 -7.98 -12.93 20.35
C LYS A 554 -6.71 -12.80 19.51
N LEU A 555 -6.84 -12.50 18.21
CA LEU A 555 -5.67 -12.37 17.33
C LEU A 555 -4.85 -11.11 17.59
N SER A 556 -5.50 -10.02 17.99
CA SER A 556 -4.88 -8.73 18.27
C SER A 556 -4.29 -8.62 19.67
N ALA A 557 -4.60 -9.55 20.58
CA ALA A 557 -4.11 -9.56 21.95
C ALA A 557 -2.57 -9.46 22.02
N GLY A 558 -2.07 -8.50 22.81
CA GLY A 558 -0.64 -8.26 22.99
C GLY A 558 0.08 -7.71 21.76
N ARG A 559 -0.64 -7.30 20.70
CA ARG A 559 -0.09 -6.64 19.52
C ARG A 559 -0.32 -5.12 19.60
N PRO A 560 0.35 -4.30 18.76
CA PRO A 560 0.19 -2.85 18.84
C PRO A 560 -1.27 -2.38 18.69
N CYS A 561 -2.03 -3.03 17.80
CA CYS A 561 -3.47 -2.83 17.62
C CYS A 561 -4.32 -3.74 18.49
N ASP A 562 -4.09 -3.76 19.81
CA ASP A 562 -4.83 -4.60 20.76
C ASP A 562 -6.29 -4.14 20.94
N TYR A 563 -7.25 -5.05 20.70
CA TYR A 563 -8.70 -4.81 20.80
C TYR A 563 -9.33 -5.56 21.99
N THR A 564 -8.56 -6.21 22.86
CA THR A 564 -9.06 -7.13 23.90
C THR A 564 -10.04 -6.48 24.89
N GLY A 565 -9.90 -5.18 25.15
CA GLY A 565 -10.80 -4.40 25.99
C GLY A 565 -12.07 -3.91 25.29
N LEU A 566 -12.20 -4.11 23.98
CA LEU A 566 -13.36 -3.68 23.20
C LEU A 566 -14.45 -4.76 23.14
N SER A 567 -15.69 -4.30 23.04
CA SER A 567 -16.86 -5.12 22.72
C SER A 567 -17.85 -4.30 21.89
N TYR A 568 -18.76 -4.97 21.18
CA TYR A 568 -19.83 -4.28 20.45
C TYR A 568 -20.71 -3.44 21.39
N ASP A 569 -21.02 -3.96 22.58
CA ASP A 569 -21.77 -3.24 23.61
C ASP A 569 -21.04 -1.97 24.05
N LEU A 570 -19.72 -2.04 24.29
CA LEU A 570 -18.92 -0.89 24.70
C LEU A 570 -18.85 0.19 23.62
N LEU A 571 -18.78 -0.20 22.35
CA LEU A 571 -18.76 0.71 21.20
C LEU A 571 -20.16 1.28 20.87
N THR A 572 -21.23 0.68 21.38
CA THR A 572 -22.61 1.06 21.10
C THR A 572 -23.10 2.15 22.06
N GLY A 573 -23.87 3.11 21.53
CA GLY A 573 -24.44 4.22 22.29
C GLY A 573 -23.49 5.40 22.52
N GLY A 574 -22.18 5.18 22.49
CA GLY A 574 -21.14 6.19 22.75
C GLY A 574 -20.42 6.77 21.51
N SER A 575 -19.16 7.16 21.73
CA SER A 575 -18.19 7.47 20.68
C SER A 575 -17.34 6.23 20.37
N GLY A 576 -16.53 6.29 19.31
CA GLY A 576 -15.48 5.30 19.11
C GLY A 576 -14.34 5.41 20.12
N ILE A 577 -13.57 4.34 20.26
CA ILE A 577 -12.49 4.19 21.26
C ILE A 577 -11.16 3.93 20.54
N GLN A 578 -10.09 4.60 20.94
CA GLN A 578 -8.78 4.41 20.32
C GLN A 578 -8.11 3.13 20.80
N TRP A 579 -7.48 2.39 19.89
CA TRP A 579 -6.58 1.31 20.30
C TRP A 579 -5.14 1.83 20.59
N PRO A 580 -4.34 1.11 21.40
CA PRO A 580 -4.70 -0.13 22.10
C PRO A 580 -5.76 0.13 23.19
N CYS A 581 -6.72 -0.78 23.28
CA CYS A 581 -7.75 -0.81 24.32
C CYS A 581 -7.76 -2.22 24.92
N ASN A 582 -7.29 -2.33 26.16
CA ASN A 582 -7.02 -3.57 26.87
C ASN A 582 -7.25 -3.37 28.38
N ALA A 583 -6.90 -4.35 29.21
CA ALA A 583 -7.12 -4.28 30.66
C ALA A 583 -6.40 -3.08 31.32
N GLU A 584 -5.22 -2.73 30.81
CA GLU A 584 -4.43 -1.59 31.30
C GLU A 584 -4.95 -0.24 30.78
N ASN A 585 -5.56 -0.23 29.59
CA ASN A 585 -6.10 0.96 28.93
C ASN A 585 -7.58 0.74 28.54
N PRO A 586 -8.51 0.59 29.50
CA PRO A 586 -9.90 0.20 29.24
C PRO A 586 -10.72 1.29 28.51
N HIS A 587 -10.19 2.51 28.41
CA HIS A 587 -10.78 3.64 27.68
C HIS A 587 -10.00 3.98 26.40
N GLY A 588 -9.10 3.10 25.99
CA GLY A 588 -8.20 3.33 24.88
C GLY A 588 -7.01 4.22 25.24
N THR A 589 -6.12 4.40 24.26
CA THR A 589 -4.85 5.12 24.43
C THR A 589 -4.81 6.35 23.53
N GLU A 590 -4.82 7.55 24.14
CA GLU A 590 -4.88 8.83 23.42
C GLU A 590 -3.68 9.03 22.49
N ARG A 591 -2.47 8.83 23.01
CA ARG A 591 -1.20 9.02 22.29
C ARG A 591 -0.31 7.82 22.52
N LEU A 592 0.32 7.35 21.46
CA LEU A 592 1.35 6.33 21.59
C LEU A 592 2.67 6.95 22.05
N TYR A 593 3.52 6.14 22.66
CA TYR A 593 4.90 6.49 23.01
C TYR A 593 5.04 7.63 24.03
N SER A 594 4.03 7.84 24.89
CA SER A 594 4.08 8.83 25.98
C SER A 594 5.19 8.57 27.00
N ASN A 595 5.69 7.33 27.08
CA ASN A 595 6.83 6.91 27.88
C ASN A 595 8.17 6.94 27.11
N GLY A 596 8.18 7.32 25.83
CA GLY A 596 9.37 7.31 24.98
C GLY A 596 9.88 5.92 24.59
N VAL A 597 9.05 4.88 24.73
CA VAL A 597 9.34 3.51 24.29
C VAL A 597 8.51 3.20 23.04
N PHE A 598 9.21 2.92 21.94
CA PHE A 598 8.64 2.63 20.62
C PHE A 598 8.52 1.12 20.37
N TYR A 599 7.76 0.73 19.37
CA TYR A 599 7.53 -0.68 19.02
C TYR A 599 8.66 -1.27 18.15
N THR A 600 9.90 -0.87 18.43
CA THR A 600 11.12 -1.25 17.71
C THR A 600 11.91 -2.36 18.42
N ASP A 601 11.34 -2.99 19.44
CA ASP A 601 11.93 -4.21 19.99
C ASP A 601 11.92 -5.33 18.92
N ILE A 602 13.04 -6.04 18.78
CA ILE A 602 13.25 -7.02 17.70
C ILE A 602 12.26 -8.19 17.72
N GLU A 603 11.74 -8.54 18.89
CA GLU A 603 10.75 -9.61 19.03
C GLU A 603 9.31 -9.10 18.90
N TYR A 604 9.11 -7.77 18.85
CA TYR A 604 7.80 -7.15 18.83
C TYR A 604 7.46 -6.43 17.51
N CYS A 605 8.46 -5.78 16.88
CA CYS A 605 8.27 -4.93 15.72
C CYS A 605 7.58 -5.64 14.54
N GLU A 606 6.80 -4.90 13.77
CA GLU A 606 6.09 -5.36 12.57
C GLU A 606 7.03 -5.58 11.38
N SER A 607 8.18 -4.90 11.35
CA SER A 607 9.18 -5.02 10.28
C SER A 607 10.56 -4.68 10.80
N PHE A 608 11.58 -5.31 10.20
CA PHE A 608 12.98 -4.93 10.39
C PHE A 608 13.38 -3.70 9.56
N GLY A 609 12.46 -3.17 8.74
CA GLY A 609 12.69 -1.99 7.93
C GLY A 609 13.50 -2.28 6.67
N HIS A 610 13.81 -1.21 5.93
CA HIS A 610 14.42 -1.28 4.62
C HIS A 610 15.50 -0.24 4.43
N ASP A 611 16.42 -0.51 3.53
CA ASP A 611 17.22 0.54 2.91
C ASP A 611 16.29 1.46 2.08
N LEU A 612 16.32 2.77 2.35
CA LEU A 612 15.36 3.71 1.78
C LEU A 612 15.59 4.02 0.29
N GLU A 613 16.78 3.74 -0.24
CA GLU A 613 17.15 4.04 -1.62
C GLU A 613 16.86 2.84 -2.54
N THR A 614 17.32 1.66 -2.13
CA THR A 614 17.19 0.41 -2.88
C THR A 614 15.87 -0.31 -2.62
N GLY A 615 15.26 -0.07 -1.45
CA GLY A 615 14.10 -0.83 -0.97
C GLY A 615 14.41 -2.26 -0.56
N ALA A 616 15.69 -2.60 -0.36
CA ALA A 616 16.09 -3.91 0.14
C ALA A 616 15.65 -4.05 1.61
N PRO A 617 14.93 -5.13 1.97
CA PRO A 617 14.57 -5.39 3.36
C PRO A 617 15.81 -5.74 4.17
N TYR A 618 15.89 -5.21 5.40
CA TYR A 618 16.94 -5.61 6.33
C TYR A 618 16.69 -7.04 6.84
N SER A 619 17.78 -7.77 7.07
CA SER A 619 17.73 -9.05 7.75
C SER A 619 17.53 -8.88 9.26
N LYS A 620 17.23 -9.98 9.96
CA LYS A 620 17.17 -9.97 11.43
C LYS A 620 18.52 -9.60 12.02
N GLU A 621 19.61 -10.03 11.41
CA GLU A 621 20.98 -9.72 11.79
C GLU A 621 21.31 -8.22 11.65
N ASP A 622 20.92 -7.60 10.52
CA ASP A 622 21.10 -6.15 10.30
C ASP A 622 20.35 -5.34 11.35
N TYR A 623 19.09 -5.70 11.63
CA TYR A 623 18.27 -5.03 12.64
C TYR A 623 18.84 -5.19 14.05
N LYS A 624 19.35 -6.39 14.35
CA LYS A 624 20.03 -6.66 15.62
C LYS A 624 21.30 -5.80 15.78
N ALA A 625 22.03 -5.58 14.69
CA ALA A 625 23.22 -4.70 14.71
C ALA A 625 22.84 -3.24 14.96
N MET A 626 21.72 -2.76 14.38
CA MET A 626 21.18 -1.42 14.65
C MET A 626 20.71 -1.25 16.11
N ASN A 627 20.24 -2.34 16.73
CA ASN A 627 19.83 -2.41 18.13
C ASN A 627 18.91 -1.27 18.59
N PRO A 628 17.77 -1.02 17.93
CA PRO A 628 16.86 0.06 18.32
C PRO A 628 16.28 -0.15 19.72
N ALA A 629 15.90 -1.37 20.10
CA ALA A 629 15.53 -1.75 21.47
C ALA A 629 14.55 -0.78 22.16
N GLY A 630 13.46 -0.45 21.48
CA GLY A 630 12.44 0.48 21.96
C GLY A 630 12.75 1.96 21.70
N ARG A 631 13.83 2.29 21.00
CA ARG A 631 14.13 3.65 20.49
C ARG A 631 13.62 3.81 19.06
N ALA A 632 13.20 5.02 18.70
CA ALA A 632 12.81 5.34 17.33
C ALA A 632 14.04 5.37 16.40
N ILE A 633 13.83 5.05 15.13
CA ILE A 633 14.89 4.96 14.13
C ILE A 633 14.84 6.22 13.26
N LEU A 634 15.90 7.01 13.30
CA LEU A 634 16.09 8.13 12.38
C LEU A 634 16.59 7.58 11.05
N LYS A 635 15.77 7.67 10.02
CA LYS A 635 16.10 7.14 8.68
C LYS A 635 16.65 8.26 7.79
N ALA A 636 17.81 8.03 7.20
CA ALA A 636 18.43 8.96 6.24
C ALA A 636 18.21 8.49 4.80
N CYS A 637 18.16 9.44 3.86
CA CYS A 637 18.10 9.15 2.41
C CYS A 637 18.48 10.41 1.63
N ARG A 638 19.27 10.25 0.57
CA ARG A 638 19.61 11.35 -0.34
C ARG A 638 18.53 11.52 -1.40
N TYR A 639 18.23 12.77 -1.71
CA TYR A 639 17.40 13.14 -2.86
C TYR A 639 18.04 12.67 -4.17
N SER A 640 17.25 11.96 -4.97
CA SER A 640 17.52 11.65 -6.37
C SER A 640 16.48 12.30 -7.27
N SER A 641 16.82 12.55 -8.53
CA SER A 641 15.83 13.04 -9.48
C SER A 641 14.81 11.95 -9.86
N PRO A 642 13.53 12.31 -10.08
CA PRO A 642 12.53 11.40 -10.63
C PRO A 642 12.97 10.78 -11.96
N MET A 643 12.52 9.55 -12.21
CA MET A 643 12.86 8.81 -13.45
C MET A 643 12.29 9.45 -14.73
N GLU A 644 11.14 10.14 -14.65
CA GLU A 644 10.53 10.83 -15.78
C GLU A 644 10.48 12.33 -15.50
N GLU A 645 11.46 13.04 -16.03
CA GLU A 645 11.58 14.50 -15.95
C GLU A 645 10.93 15.18 -17.17
N PRO A 646 10.51 16.45 -17.04
CA PRO A 646 10.09 17.25 -18.19
C PRO A 646 11.20 17.38 -19.23
N ASN A 647 10.83 17.37 -20.50
CA ASN A 647 11.72 17.61 -21.63
C ASN A 647 11.02 18.48 -22.68
N GLU A 648 11.65 18.71 -23.83
CA GLU A 648 11.08 19.55 -24.89
C GLU A 648 9.73 19.02 -25.41
N GLU A 649 9.57 17.70 -25.49
CA GLU A 649 8.33 17.07 -25.97
C GLU A 649 7.20 17.08 -24.92
N PHE A 650 7.54 16.86 -23.64
CA PHE A 650 6.61 16.83 -22.50
C PHE A 650 7.11 17.81 -21.42
N PRO A 651 6.86 19.12 -21.55
CA PRO A 651 7.52 20.17 -20.76
C PRO A 651 6.90 20.42 -19.37
N LEU A 652 5.79 19.78 -19.03
CA LEU A 652 5.06 20.06 -17.79
C LEU A 652 5.02 18.84 -16.87
N ARG A 653 5.25 19.03 -15.57
CA ARG A 653 5.06 17.96 -14.58
C ARG A 653 3.59 17.74 -14.29
N LEU A 654 3.15 16.48 -14.29
CA LEU A 654 1.79 16.11 -13.92
C LEU A 654 1.68 15.84 -12.42
N SER A 655 0.70 16.48 -11.79
CA SER A 655 0.19 16.06 -10.48
C SER A 655 -1.29 15.73 -10.56
N THR A 656 -1.71 14.79 -9.72
CA THR A 656 -3.12 14.47 -9.53
C THR A 656 -3.55 14.70 -8.09
N GLY A 657 -4.86 14.79 -7.85
CA GLY A 657 -5.37 14.91 -6.48
C GLY A 657 -6.88 14.91 -6.36
N ARG A 658 -7.34 15.20 -5.13
CA ARG A 658 -8.76 15.20 -4.78
C ARG A 658 -9.38 16.59 -4.86
N ASN A 659 -10.63 16.63 -5.30
CA ASN A 659 -11.55 17.74 -5.13
C ASN A 659 -12.46 17.49 -3.91
N VAL A 660 -12.94 18.57 -3.30
CA VAL A 660 -13.64 18.52 -2.00
C VAL A 660 -14.93 17.69 -2.01
N TYR A 661 -15.66 17.70 -3.13
CA TYR A 661 -16.97 17.07 -3.27
C TYR A 661 -16.91 15.58 -3.61
N HIS A 662 -15.77 15.11 -4.10
CA HIS A 662 -15.67 13.76 -4.63
C HIS A 662 -14.79 12.86 -3.77
N PHE A 663 -15.21 11.61 -3.72
CA PHE A 663 -14.48 10.54 -3.05
C PHE A 663 -14.11 9.49 -4.10
N HIS A 664 -12.83 9.09 -4.10
CA HIS A 664 -12.31 8.00 -4.94
C HIS A 664 -12.75 8.16 -6.40
N THR A 665 -13.30 7.13 -7.05
CA THR A 665 -13.76 7.16 -8.46
C THR A 665 -15.20 7.68 -8.64
N ARG A 666 -15.72 8.40 -7.64
CA ARG A 666 -17.08 9.00 -7.59
C ARG A 666 -18.23 8.01 -7.71
N THR A 667 -18.01 6.71 -7.65
CA THR A 667 -19.09 5.72 -7.77
C THR A 667 -20.21 5.99 -6.77
N LYS A 668 -19.89 6.44 -5.55
CA LYS A 668 -20.86 6.95 -4.57
C LYS A 668 -21.19 8.44 -4.78
N THR A 669 -20.20 9.34 -4.68
CA THR A 669 -20.45 10.79 -4.64
C THR A 669 -21.00 11.38 -5.94
N GLY A 670 -20.65 10.82 -7.10
CA GLY A 670 -21.17 11.21 -8.41
C GLY A 670 -22.63 10.81 -8.62
N ARG A 671 -23.21 10.02 -7.72
CA ARG A 671 -24.64 9.65 -7.68
C ARG A 671 -25.45 10.49 -6.67
N THR A 672 -24.95 11.67 -6.30
CA THR A 672 -25.56 12.58 -5.31
C THR A 672 -25.56 14.02 -5.83
N ALA A 673 -26.17 14.96 -5.11
CA ALA A 673 -26.14 16.38 -5.45
C ALA A 673 -24.72 16.98 -5.60
N LEU A 674 -23.70 16.31 -5.02
CA LEU A 674 -22.29 16.68 -5.16
C LEU A 674 -21.80 16.62 -6.61
N GLN A 675 -22.44 15.84 -7.48
CA GLN A 675 -22.14 15.80 -8.91
C GLN A 675 -22.34 17.16 -9.59
N LYS A 676 -23.36 17.94 -9.18
CA LYS A 676 -23.59 19.28 -9.74
C LYS A 676 -22.51 20.29 -9.33
N ALA A 677 -21.85 20.07 -8.19
CA ALA A 677 -20.80 20.97 -7.68
C ALA A 677 -19.43 20.75 -8.34
N CYS A 678 -19.20 19.59 -8.96
CA CYS A 678 -17.95 19.25 -9.65
C CYS A 678 -18.20 18.24 -10.78
N PRO A 679 -18.93 18.64 -11.84
CA PRO A 679 -19.49 17.69 -12.81
C PRO A 679 -18.43 16.95 -13.64
N GLU A 680 -17.36 17.65 -13.99
CA GLU A 680 -16.32 17.20 -14.92
C GLU A 680 -14.90 17.52 -14.37
N PRO A 681 -13.86 16.82 -14.86
CA PRO A 681 -12.48 17.17 -14.56
C PRO A 681 -12.01 18.38 -15.37
N GLU A 682 -11.10 19.15 -14.78
CA GLU A 682 -10.41 20.26 -15.42
C GLU A 682 -8.90 20.06 -15.29
N VAL A 683 -8.13 20.49 -16.28
CA VAL A 683 -6.68 20.63 -16.15
C VAL A 683 -6.35 22.03 -15.68
N ARG A 684 -5.62 22.15 -14.58
CA ARG A 684 -5.12 23.43 -14.07
C ARG A 684 -3.71 23.71 -14.53
N VAL A 685 -3.49 24.94 -14.98
CA VAL A 685 -2.21 25.45 -15.52
C VAL A 685 -1.88 26.82 -14.93
N SER A 686 -0.61 27.23 -14.94
CA SER A 686 -0.23 28.59 -14.52
C SER A 686 -0.65 29.63 -15.58
N GLU A 687 -0.75 30.90 -15.19
CA GLU A 687 -1.02 32.01 -16.13
C GLU A 687 0.06 32.10 -17.23
N LYS A 688 1.32 31.88 -16.86
CA LYS A 688 2.44 31.89 -17.81
C LYS A 688 2.42 30.71 -18.76
N ASP A 689 2.12 29.52 -18.27
CA ASP A 689 1.99 28.33 -19.12
C ASP A 689 0.80 28.47 -20.07
N ALA A 690 -0.35 28.98 -19.57
CA ALA A 690 -1.52 29.27 -20.40
C ALA A 690 -1.16 30.23 -21.56
N ALA A 691 -0.45 31.32 -21.25
CA ALA A 691 0.05 32.25 -22.27
C ALA A 691 1.02 31.59 -23.25
N LYS A 692 1.98 30.78 -22.75
CA LYS A 692 2.96 30.04 -23.55
C LYS A 692 2.31 29.08 -24.54
N PHE A 693 1.27 28.36 -24.13
CA PHE A 693 0.54 27.42 -25.00
C PHE A 693 -0.62 28.07 -25.77
N GLY A 694 -0.84 29.38 -25.59
CA GLY A 694 -1.89 30.15 -26.26
C GLY A 694 -3.31 29.74 -25.85
N VAL A 695 -3.51 29.21 -24.64
CA VAL A 695 -4.79 28.68 -24.14
C VAL A 695 -5.44 29.67 -23.17
N ALA A 696 -6.75 29.88 -23.29
CA ALA A 696 -7.54 30.70 -22.38
C ALA A 696 -8.29 29.85 -21.33
N ASP A 697 -8.72 30.50 -20.23
CA ASP A 697 -9.56 29.86 -19.22
C ASP A 697 -10.89 29.37 -19.83
N GLY A 698 -11.24 28.12 -19.56
CA GLY A 698 -12.45 27.46 -20.07
C GLY A 698 -12.33 26.82 -21.46
N GLU A 699 -11.24 27.06 -22.20
CA GLU A 699 -11.01 26.38 -23.49
C GLU A 699 -10.76 24.87 -23.28
N MET A 700 -11.24 24.05 -24.22
CA MET A 700 -10.90 22.62 -24.27
C MET A 700 -9.46 22.45 -24.79
N VAL A 701 -8.73 21.54 -24.17
CA VAL A 701 -7.36 21.17 -24.56
C VAL A 701 -7.16 19.66 -24.52
N VAL A 702 -6.21 19.18 -25.32
CA VAL A 702 -5.71 17.81 -25.19
C VAL A 702 -4.48 17.82 -24.29
N VAL A 703 -4.51 17.02 -23.23
CA VAL A 703 -3.35 16.78 -22.37
C VAL A 703 -2.79 15.41 -22.73
N ARG A 704 -1.52 15.37 -23.13
CA ARG A 704 -0.87 14.15 -23.62
C ARG A 704 0.36 13.80 -22.80
N SER A 705 0.51 12.52 -22.51
CA SER A 705 1.71 11.90 -21.95
C SER A 705 2.29 10.87 -22.92
N ARG A 706 3.40 10.23 -22.54
CA ARG A 706 3.95 9.06 -23.26
C ARG A 706 3.00 7.85 -23.32
N ARG A 707 2.01 7.78 -22.44
CA ARG A 707 1.14 6.60 -22.26
C ARG A 707 -0.24 6.77 -22.89
N GLY A 708 -0.74 8.00 -22.97
CA GLY A 708 -2.12 8.27 -23.34
C GLY A 708 -2.43 9.76 -23.39
N ALA A 709 -3.69 10.08 -23.67
CA ALA A 709 -4.19 11.44 -23.76
C ALA A 709 -5.60 11.56 -23.17
N VAL A 710 -5.94 12.77 -22.73
CA VAL A 710 -7.28 13.15 -22.26
C VAL A 710 -7.65 14.51 -22.85
N GLU A 711 -8.95 14.77 -22.96
CA GLU A 711 -9.52 16.03 -23.44
C GLU A 711 -10.26 16.70 -22.29
N LEU A 712 -9.78 17.86 -21.84
CA LEU A 712 -10.25 18.53 -20.61
C LEU A 712 -10.40 20.03 -20.81
N LYS A 713 -11.27 20.66 -20.02
CA LYS A 713 -11.31 22.12 -19.90
C LYS A 713 -10.06 22.62 -19.18
N CYS A 714 -9.46 23.67 -19.71
CA CYS A 714 -8.35 24.38 -19.09
C CYS A 714 -8.88 25.33 -18.00
N ARG A 715 -8.22 25.33 -16.85
CA ARG A 715 -8.45 26.29 -15.76
C ARG A 715 -7.14 26.98 -15.41
N VAL A 716 -7.10 28.30 -15.54
CA VAL A 716 -5.87 29.08 -15.38
C VAL A 716 -5.70 29.54 -13.92
N GLY A 717 -4.48 29.43 -13.41
CA GLY A 717 -4.03 29.90 -12.10
C GLY A 717 -4.00 28.85 -10.99
N ARG A 718 -3.48 29.28 -9.83
CA ARG A 718 -3.31 28.49 -8.57
C ARG A 718 -2.36 27.28 -8.65
N VAL A 719 -1.56 27.17 -9.71
CA VAL A 719 -0.44 26.23 -9.83
C VAL A 719 0.78 26.99 -10.37
N ALA A 720 1.97 26.59 -9.95
CA ALA A 720 3.22 27.21 -10.39
C ALA A 720 3.59 26.82 -11.83
N GLU A 721 4.42 27.64 -12.45
CA GLU A 721 4.95 27.45 -13.81
C GLU A 721 5.62 26.08 -13.99
N GLY A 722 5.45 25.47 -15.17
CA GLY A 722 6.04 24.17 -15.52
C GLY A 722 5.30 22.95 -14.93
N GLN A 723 4.11 23.15 -14.37
CA GLN A 723 3.36 22.11 -13.66
C GLN A 723 1.87 22.17 -13.98
N VAL A 724 1.22 21.00 -13.99
CA VAL A 724 -0.22 20.88 -14.17
C VAL A 724 -0.86 20.02 -13.09
N PHE A 725 -2.15 20.25 -12.86
CA PHE A 725 -2.94 19.48 -11.91
C PHE A 725 -4.24 18.98 -12.54
N ILE A 726 -4.53 17.68 -12.38
CA ILE A 726 -5.78 17.05 -12.84
C ILE A 726 -6.41 16.23 -11.70
N PRO A 727 -7.69 16.41 -11.36
CA PRO A 727 -8.34 15.57 -10.36
C PRO A 727 -8.52 14.13 -10.88
N PHE A 728 -8.16 13.13 -10.07
CA PHE A 728 -8.16 11.71 -10.50
C PHE A 728 -9.54 11.03 -10.43
N HIS A 729 -10.58 11.75 -10.01
CA HIS A 729 -11.87 11.17 -9.63
C HIS A 729 -12.67 10.55 -10.79
N PHE A 730 -12.39 10.94 -12.02
CA PHE A 730 -13.30 10.80 -13.15
C PHE A 730 -12.93 9.60 -14.01
N GLY A 731 -13.85 8.65 -14.13
CA GLY A 731 -13.80 7.54 -15.10
C GLY A 731 -14.78 7.80 -16.25
N TYR A 732 -15.49 6.77 -16.67
CA TYR A 732 -16.34 6.75 -17.86
C TYR A 732 -17.78 6.30 -17.61
N TRP A 733 -18.12 5.75 -16.45
CA TRP A 733 -19.47 5.19 -16.16
C TRP A 733 -20.62 6.21 -16.30
N ASP A 734 -20.35 7.50 -16.12
CA ASP A 734 -21.29 8.63 -16.31
C ASP A 734 -20.86 9.57 -17.44
N SER A 735 -19.97 9.14 -18.33
CA SER A 735 -19.59 9.94 -19.50
C SER A 735 -20.78 10.07 -20.45
N GLN A 736 -21.07 11.29 -20.91
CA GLN A 736 -22.16 11.57 -21.85
C GLN A 736 -21.65 12.02 -23.22
N ASP A 737 -20.40 12.48 -23.30
CA ASP A 737 -19.78 13.05 -24.50
C ASP A 737 -18.76 12.09 -25.14
N GLY A 738 -18.53 10.93 -24.53
CA GLY A 738 -17.60 9.91 -25.02
C GLY A 738 -16.13 10.33 -24.97
N ARG A 739 -15.74 11.35 -24.20
CA ARG A 739 -14.36 11.86 -24.16
C ARG A 739 -13.48 11.19 -23.11
N ALA A 740 -12.22 10.95 -23.46
CA ALA A 740 -11.19 10.51 -22.52
C ALA A 740 -10.93 11.61 -21.47
N ARG A 741 -11.17 11.30 -20.19
CA ARG A 741 -11.12 12.31 -19.11
C ARG A 741 -10.49 11.82 -17.81
N ALA A 742 -10.08 10.55 -17.75
CA ALA A 742 -9.48 9.97 -16.55
C ALA A 742 -8.00 10.37 -16.43
N ALA A 743 -7.61 11.00 -15.32
CA ALA A 743 -6.23 11.46 -15.14
C ALA A 743 -5.18 10.34 -15.24
N ASN A 744 -5.57 9.12 -14.86
CA ASN A 744 -4.69 7.96 -14.84
C ASN A 744 -4.43 7.33 -16.23
N GLU A 745 -5.03 7.87 -17.29
CA GLU A 745 -4.56 7.65 -18.65
C GLU A 745 -3.14 8.21 -18.88
N LEU A 746 -2.72 9.16 -18.04
CA LEU A 746 -1.47 9.89 -18.20
C LEU A 746 -0.36 9.46 -17.23
N THR A 747 -0.70 8.75 -16.15
CA THR A 747 0.20 8.53 -15.01
C THR A 747 1.15 7.36 -15.24
N VAL A 748 2.37 7.47 -14.70
CA VAL A 748 3.42 6.46 -14.79
C VAL A 748 3.09 5.22 -13.95
N ASP A 749 3.39 4.03 -14.45
CA ASP A 749 3.34 2.76 -13.70
C ASP A 749 4.67 2.49 -12.98
N ARG A 750 5.06 3.46 -12.15
CA ARG A 750 6.20 3.37 -11.24
C ARG A 750 5.72 3.50 -9.80
N TRP A 751 6.49 2.98 -8.87
CA TRP A 751 6.14 2.94 -7.45
C TRP A 751 7.33 3.25 -6.56
N ASP A 752 7.04 3.60 -5.31
CA ASP A 752 8.03 3.76 -4.24
C ASP A 752 8.67 2.40 -3.89
N PRO A 753 10.00 2.32 -3.72
CA PRO A 753 10.69 1.04 -3.56
C PRO A 753 10.38 0.32 -2.24
N ILE A 754 9.87 0.99 -1.20
CA ILE A 754 9.52 0.37 0.08
C ILE A 754 8.02 0.09 0.15
N SER A 755 7.20 1.15 0.11
CA SER A 755 5.75 1.01 0.26
C SER A 755 5.06 0.41 -0.95
N LYS A 756 5.76 0.32 -2.09
CA LYS A 756 5.23 -0.11 -3.40
C LYS A 756 4.01 0.71 -3.85
N GLN A 757 3.83 1.90 -3.29
CA GLN A 757 2.75 2.82 -3.64
C GLN A 757 3.06 3.51 -4.98
N PRO A 758 2.10 3.56 -5.93
CA PRO A 758 2.36 4.17 -7.23
C PRO A 758 2.56 5.70 -7.20
N LEU A 759 3.42 6.19 -8.10
CA LEU A 759 3.85 7.58 -8.20
C LEU A 759 2.90 8.43 -9.06
N PHE A 760 1.65 8.64 -8.60
CA PHE A 760 0.63 9.43 -9.33
C PHE A 760 0.93 10.93 -9.48
N LYS A 761 1.95 11.44 -8.78
CA LYS A 761 2.44 12.82 -8.82
C LYS A 761 3.87 12.83 -9.36
N SER A 762 4.02 12.15 -10.49
CA SER A 762 5.24 11.99 -11.26
C SER A 762 4.88 11.81 -12.73
N GLY A 763 5.85 12.04 -13.62
CA GLY A 763 5.68 12.00 -15.05
C GLY A 763 5.42 13.37 -15.66
N SER A 764 5.53 13.41 -16.98
CA SER A 764 5.50 14.64 -17.76
C SER A 764 4.44 14.59 -18.84
N VAL A 765 3.86 15.76 -19.12
CA VAL A 765 2.82 15.95 -20.12
C VAL A 765 3.07 17.20 -20.95
N ARG A 766 2.33 17.31 -22.05
CA ARG A 766 2.19 18.52 -22.85
C ARG A 766 0.72 18.88 -22.99
N ILE A 767 0.47 20.16 -23.25
CA ILE A 767 -0.87 20.69 -23.54
C ILE A 767 -0.91 21.09 -25.01
N GLU A 768 -1.91 20.56 -25.72
CA GLU A 768 -2.18 20.84 -27.12
C GLU A 768 -3.47 21.68 -27.19
N LYS A 769 -3.39 22.89 -27.77
CA LYS A 769 -4.56 23.73 -28.02
C LYS A 769 -5.44 23.11 -29.10
N ILE A 770 -6.74 23.05 -28.87
CA ILE A 770 -7.73 22.69 -29.88
C ILE A 770 -8.09 23.95 -30.69
N PRO A 771 -7.86 23.98 -32.02
CA PRO A 771 -8.18 25.16 -32.83
C PRO A 771 -9.68 25.48 -32.80
N ALA A 772 -10.05 26.76 -32.67
CA ALA A 772 -11.46 27.19 -32.69
C ALA A 772 -12.17 26.85 -34.02
N SER A 773 -11.42 26.75 -35.13
CA SER A 773 -11.94 26.37 -36.45
C SER A 773 -12.09 24.87 -36.66
N SER A 774 -11.68 24.05 -35.71
CA SER A 774 -11.83 22.60 -35.81
C SER A 774 -13.24 22.22 -35.34
N ASP A 775 -14.17 22.11 -36.29
CA ASP A 775 -15.49 21.55 -36.09
C ASP A 775 -15.73 20.37 -37.06
N PRO A 776 -15.81 19.13 -36.56
CA PRO A 776 -15.52 18.75 -35.19
C PRO A 776 -14.01 18.83 -34.89
N GLY A 777 -13.68 19.28 -33.69
CA GLY A 777 -12.31 19.24 -33.17
C GLY A 777 -11.82 17.81 -32.98
N PRO A 778 -10.52 17.60 -32.71
CA PRO A 778 -10.04 16.30 -32.26
C PRO A 778 -10.86 15.84 -31.05
N HIS A 779 -11.60 14.74 -31.22
CA HIS A 779 -12.30 14.05 -30.15
C HIS A 779 -11.40 12.90 -29.71
N ILE A 780 -10.91 12.95 -28.47
CA ILE A 780 -10.14 11.83 -27.91
C ILE A 780 -11.16 10.85 -27.32
N PRO A 781 -11.44 9.71 -27.98
CA PRO A 781 -12.50 8.82 -27.55
C PRO A 781 -12.14 8.18 -26.22
N GLU A 782 -13.16 8.01 -25.39
CA GLU A 782 -13.02 7.31 -24.14
C GLU A 782 -12.77 5.80 -24.39
N PRO A 783 -11.77 5.18 -23.72
CA PRO A 783 -11.34 3.82 -24.01
C PRO A 783 -12.20 2.72 -23.35
N GLN A 784 -13.17 3.06 -22.49
CA GLN A 784 -14.00 2.07 -21.79
C GLN A 784 -14.94 1.33 -22.76
N THR A 785 -15.55 2.02 -23.73
CA THR A 785 -16.39 1.35 -24.74
C THR A 785 -15.59 0.28 -25.48
N ALA A 786 -14.36 0.58 -25.90
CA ALA A 786 -13.49 -0.38 -26.55
C ALA A 786 -13.12 -1.55 -25.62
N ALA A 787 -12.89 -1.31 -24.33
CA ALA A 787 -12.62 -2.37 -23.35
C ALA A 787 -13.82 -3.32 -23.18
N ILE A 788 -15.05 -2.79 -23.11
CA ILE A 788 -16.27 -3.61 -23.06
C ILE A 788 -16.40 -4.42 -24.35
N GLN A 789 -16.14 -3.82 -25.51
CA GLN A 789 -16.16 -4.54 -26.80
C GLN A 789 -15.14 -5.69 -26.85
N LYS A 790 -13.95 -5.54 -26.28
CA LYS A 790 -12.97 -6.63 -26.17
C LYS A 790 -13.52 -7.84 -25.40
N THR A 791 -14.42 -7.61 -24.43
CA THR A 791 -15.06 -8.71 -23.68
C THR A 791 -16.17 -9.43 -24.45
N ALA A 792 -16.54 -8.98 -25.65
CA ALA A 792 -17.58 -9.63 -26.46
C ALA A 792 -17.22 -11.07 -26.87
N ALA A 793 -15.93 -11.41 -26.87
CA ALA A 793 -15.46 -12.77 -27.13
C ALA A 793 -15.38 -13.66 -25.87
N LYS A 794 -15.60 -13.11 -24.67
CA LYS A 794 -15.48 -13.85 -23.41
C LYS A 794 -16.78 -14.55 -23.04
N ASP A 795 -16.63 -15.75 -22.48
CA ASP A 795 -17.68 -16.45 -21.76
C ASP A 795 -17.11 -16.90 -20.41
N ALA A 796 -17.77 -16.58 -19.30
CA ALA A 796 -17.26 -16.81 -17.96
C ALA A 796 -16.97 -18.30 -17.69
N VAL A 797 -17.77 -19.20 -18.28
CA VAL A 797 -17.58 -20.66 -18.14
C VAL A 797 -16.32 -21.12 -18.88
N ASN A 798 -16.06 -20.55 -20.05
CA ASN A 798 -14.93 -20.90 -20.92
C ASN A 798 -13.66 -20.09 -20.64
N THR A 799 -13.74 -19.08 -19.77
CA THR A 799 -12.58 -18.31 -19.31
C THR A 799 -11.61 -19.27 -18.62
N THR A 800 -10.30 -19.09 -18.80
CA THR A 800 -9.25 -20.09 -18.44
C THR A 800 -9.35 -21.40 -19.23
N ASP A 801 -9.35 -21.33 -20.57
CA ASP A 801 -9.39 -22.52 -21.44
C ASP A 801 -8.32 -23.55 -21.02
N THR A 802 -8.70 -24.82 -21.03
CA THR A 802 -7.84 -25.95 -20.69
C THR A 802 -6.54 -25.94 -21.50
N LYS A 803 -6.54 -25.38 -22.72
CA LYS A 803 -5.31 -25.18 -23.51
C LYS A 803 -4.29 -24.25 -22.86
N ASP A 804 -4.71 -23.11 -22.29
CA ASP A 804 -3.81 -22.20 -21.56
C ASP A 804 -3.23 -22.87 -20.31
N LEU A 805 -4.03 -23.73 -19.66
CA LEU A 805 -3.63 -24.44 -18.44
C LEU A 805 -2.73 -25.65 -18.74
N THR A 806 -2.95 -26.36 -19.85
CA THR A 806 -2.23 -27.61 -20.19
C THR A 806 -0.94 -27.40 -20.98
N ASN A 807 -0.79 -26.29 -21.72
CA ASN A 807 0.41 -26.00 -22.52
C ASN A 807 1.59 -25.41 -21.71
N ARG A 808 1.58 -25.56 -20.38
CA ARG A 808 2.60 -24.94 -19.51
C ARG A 808 3.67 -25.95 -19.12
N GLU A 809 4.90 -25.64 -19.49
CA GLU A 809 6.07 -26.37 -19.01
C GLU A 809 6.37 -25.98 -17.55
N ARG A 810 6.37 -26.97 -16.66
CA ARG A 810 6.81 -26.76 -15.28
C ARG A 810 8.32 -26.54 -15.30
N ARG A 811 8.75 -25.41 -14.70
CA ARG A 811 10.16 -24.97 -14.71
C ARG A 811 10.91 -25.35 -13.43
N LEU A 812 10.24 -26.03 -12.49
CA LEU A 812 10.89 -26.49 -11.26
C LEU A 812 11.96 -27.53 -11.60
N GLU A 813 11.65 -28.45 -12.50
CA GLU A 813 12.53 -29.52 -12.99
C GLU A 813 13.78 -28.95 -13.68
N LEU A 814 13.63 -27.81 -14.37
CA LEU A 814 14.75 -27.10 -14.97
C LEU A 814 15.67 -26.50 -13.88
N TRP A 815 15.09 -25.81 -12.90
CA TRP A 815 15.85 -25.09 -11.88
C TRP A 815 16.45 -26.01 -10.82
N LEU A 816 15.66 -26.96 -10.32
CA LEU A 816 16.08 -27.98 -9.36
C LEU A 816 17.14 -28.90 -9.99
N GLY A 817 16.93 -29.35 -11.23
CA GLY A 817 17.92 -30.14 -11.97
C GLY A 817 19.25 -29.40 -12.18
N GLU A 818 19.21 -28.13 -12.60
CA GLU A 818 20.43 -27.31 -12.73
C GLU A 818 21.13 -27.09 -11.38
N THR A 819 20.38 -26.90 -10.30
CA THR A 819 20.94 -26.80 -8.93
C THR A 819 21.58 -28.11 -8.46
N TYR A 820 20.98 -29.24 -8.81
CA TYR A 820 21.52 -30.55 -8.47
C TYR A 820 22.77 -30.89 -9.28
N GLU A 821 22.74 -30.71 -10.60
CA GLU A 821 23.89 -30.98 -11.49
C GLU A 821 25.08 -30.07 -11.19
N THR A 822 24.86 -28.80 -10.80
CA THR A 822 25.94 -27.94 -10.30
C THR A 822 26.50 -28.44 -8.96
N THR A 823 25.68 -29.05 -8.11
CA THR A 823 26.15 -29.70 -6.88
C THR A 823 26.95 -30.98 -7.18
N VAL A 824 26.55 -31.77 -8.18
CA VAL A 824 27.32 -32.94 -8.66
C VAL A 824 28.68 -32.49 -9.21
N GLN A 825 28.70 -31.46 -10.06
CA GLN A 825 29.96 -30.93 -10.60
C GLN A 825 30.87 -30.32 -9.53
N LEU A 826 30.31 -29.76 -8.44
CA LEU A 826 31.10 -29.31 -7.29
C LEU A 826 31.90 -30.45 -6.64
N VAL A 827 31.29 -31.63 -6.51
CA VAL A 827 31.97 -32.83 -5.99
C VAL A 827 33.14 -33.19 -6.90
N GLU A 828 32.92 -33.26 -8.21
CA GLU A 828 33.97 -33.56 -9.19
C GLU A 828 35.08 -32.49 -9.25
N ILE A 829 34.75 -31.23 -8.98
CA ILE A 829 35.74 -30.15 -8.87
C ILE A 829 36.68 -30.45 -7.69
N TYR A 830 36.14 -30.82 -6.52
CA TYR A 830 36.98 -31.17 -5.39
C TYR A 830 37.84 -32.41 -5.66
N GLU A 831 37.30 -33.44 -6.31
CA GLU A 831 38.06 -34.63 -6.71
C GLU A 831 39.25 -34.30 -7.63
N LYS A 832 39.12 -33.29 -8.49
CA LYS A 832 40.22 -32.82 -9.35
C LYS A 832 41.20 -31.89 -8.64
N LEU A 833 40.73 -30.99 -7.78
CA LEU A 833 41.57 -30.01 -7.09
C LEU A 833 42.42 -30.62 -5.97
N ILE A 834 41.92 -31.63 -5.26
CA ILE A 834 42.63 -32.24 -4.13
C ILE A 834 44.02 -32.79 -4.57
N PRO A 835 44.14 -33.56 -5.67
CA PRO A 835 45.44 -34.01 -6.16
C PRO A 835 46.33 -32.88 -6.72
N SER A 836 45.76 -31.84 -7.34
CA SER A 836 46.55 -30.76 -7.96
C SER A 836 47.15 -29.80 -6.94
N LEU A 837 46.49 -29.61 -5.79
CA LEU A 837 46.89 -28.66 -4.75
C LEU A 837 47.58 -29.32 -3.54
N ILE A 838 48.09 -30.54 -3.69
CA ILE A 838 48.74 -31.30 -2.60
C ILE A 838 50.00 -30.61 -2.02
N HIS A 839 50.55 -29.61 -2.72
CA HIS A 839 51.67 -28.81 -2.26
C HIS A 839 51.28 -27.80 -1.16
N ASP A 840 50.00 -27.49 -0.98
CA ASP A 840 49.45 -26.71 0.14
C ASP A 840 48.60 -27.63 1.03
N LEU A 841 49.21 -28.19 2.08
CA LEU A 841 48.58 -29.18 2.97
C LEU A 841 47.36 -28.65 3.71
N GLU A 842 47.29 -27.35 3.99
CA GLU A 842 46.13 -26.77 4.66
C GLU A 842 44.94 -26.69 3.70
N VAL A 843 45.18 -26.27 2.45
CA VAL A 843 44.16 -26.24 1.41
C VAL A 843 43.71 -27.66 1.09
N GLU A 844 44.64 -28.59 0.89
CA GLU A 844 44.35 -29.99 0.61
C GLU A 844 43.43 -30.60 1.69
N ALA A 845 43.79 -30.43 2.97
CA ALA A 845 43.00 -30.94 4.08
C ALA A 845 41.60 -30.30 4.14
N GLY A 846 41.52 -28.99 3.92
CA GLY A 846 40.24 -28.30 3.90
C GLY A 846 39.34 -28.69 2.74
N LEU A 847 39.89 -28.84 1.53
CA LEU A 847 39.15 -29.32 0.35
C LEU A 847 38.58 -30.72 0.57
N ARG A 848 39.29 -31.62 1.28
CA ARG A 848 38.73 -32.92 1.68
C ARG A 848 37.50 -32.79 2.58
N VAL A 849 37.51 -31.85 3.52
CA VAL A 849 36.34 -31.57 4.37
C VAL A 849 35.20 -30.95 3.55
N LEU A 850 35.51 -30.02 2.65
CA LEU A 850 34.48 -29.41 1.78
C LEU A 850 33.85 -30.44 0.84
N HIS A 851 34.65 -31.37 0.32
CA HIS A 851 34.18 -32.49 -0.50
C HIS A 851 33.13 -33.34 0.25
N GLN A 852 33.41 -33.71 1.51
CA GLN A 852 32.44 -34.44 2.33
C GLN A 852 31.15 -33.65 2.59
N ILE A 853 31.25 -32.34 2.79
CA ILE A 853 30.09 -31.45 2.96
C ILE A 853 29.26 -31.40 1.67
N ALA A 854 29.91 -31.29 0.50
CA ALA A 854 29.24 -31.26 -0.80
C ALA A 854 28.54 -32.59 -1.11
N GLU A 855 29.18 -33.73 -0.81
CA GLU A 855 28.56 -35.05 -0.91
C GLU A 855 27.31 -35.18 -0.04
N GLY A 856 27.38 -34.71 1.22
CA GLY A 856 26.22 -34.68 2.10
C GLY A 856 25.08 -33.79 1.59
N MET A 857 25.42 -32.66 0.98
CA MET A 857 24.44 -31.76 0.33
C MET A 857 23.79 -32.42 -0.89
N ARG A 858 24.58 -33.06 -1.76
CA ARG A 858 24.12 -33.81 -2.94
C ARG A 858 23.12 -34.90 -2.53
N ALA A 859 23.49 -35.74 -1.56
CA ALA A 859 22.68 -36.85 -1.09
C ALA A 859 21.32 -36.43 -0.48
N ARG A 860 21.20 -35.19 0.01
CA ARG A 860 19.92 -34.66 0.53
C ARG A 860 19.03 -34.04 -0.55
N LEU A 861 19.61 -33.53 -1.64
CA LEU A 861 18.86 -33.00 -2.77
C LEU A 861 18.37 -34.10 -3.71
N GLU A 862 19.12 -35.21 -3.82
CA GLU A 862 18.79 -36.33 -4.71
C GLU A 862 17.37 -36.88 -4.54
N PRO A 863 16.84 -37.13 -3.31
CA PRO A 863 15.45 -37.56 -3.16
C PRO A 863 14.42 -36.56 -3.69
N GLN A 864 14.74 -35.26 -3.65
CA GLN A 864 13.84 -34.19 -4.12
C GLN A 864 13.85 -34.12 -5.65
N VAL A 865 15.01 -34.31 -6.26
CA VAL A 865 15.14 -34.47 -7.72
C VAL A 865 14.40 -35.71 -8.19
N ALA A 866 14.55 -36.85 -7.50
CA ALA A 866 13.81 -38.06 -7.82
C ALA A 866 12.28 -37.87 -7.70
N LYS A 867 11.83 -37.08 -6.73
CA LYS A 867 10.42 -36.78 -6.49
C LYS A 867 9.81 -35.83 -7.51
N TYR A 868 10.51 -34.76 -7.87
CA TYR A 868 9.98 -33.69 -8.71
C TYR A 868 10.42 -33.76 -10.16
N GLY A 869 11.47 -34.51 -10.47
CA GLY A 869 12.08 -34.62 -11.80
C GLY A 869 13.15 -33.56 -12.04
N GLU A 870 13.88 -33.76 -13.13
CA GLU A 870 14.88 -32.83 -13.63
C GLU A 870 15.00 -32.84 -15.16
N ASN A 871 15.55 -31.76 -15.72
CA ASN A 871 16.14 -31.81 -17.06
C ASN A 871 17.66 -31.96 -16.94
N GLN A 872 18.10 -33.21 -16.78
CA GLN A 872 19.49 -33.55 -16.55
C GLN A 872 20.42 -33.03 -17.65
N GLN A 873 20.03 -33.15 -18.92
CA GLN A 873 20.85 -32.70 -20.05
C GLN A 873 21.13 -31.19 -19.98
N ARG A 874 20.12 -30.38 -19.67
CA ARG A 874 20.27 -28.93 -19.51
C ARG A 874 21.12 -28.60 -18.29
N GLY A 875 20.82 -29.23 -17.14
CA GLY A 875 21.55 -29.00 -15.89
C GLY A 875 23.03 -29.32 -16.04
N HIS A 876 23.34 -30.50 -16.58
CA HIS A 876 24.69 -30.97 -16.85
C HIS A 876 25.46 -30.00 -17.76
N HIS A 877 24.85 -29.58 -18.87
CA HIS A 877 25.47 -28.65 -19.82
C HIS A 877 25.81 -27.29 -19.17
N ARG A 878 24.88 -26.71 -18.40
CA ARG A 878 25.10 -25.44 -17.69
C ARG A 878 26.19 -25.55 -16.62
N ALA A 879 26.16 -26.63 -15.84
CA ALA A 879 27.13 -26.88 -14.79
C ALA A 879 28.56 -27.07 -15.35
N HIS A 880 28.69 -27.76 -16.50
CA HIS A 880 29.97 -27.97 -17.17
C HIS A 880 30.57 -26.67 -17.71
N ILE A 881 29.77 -25.82 -18.37
CA ILE A 881 30.23 -24.51 -18.86
C ILE A 881 30.78 -23.66 -17.71
N LEU A 882 30.05 -23.61 -16.59
CA LEU A 882 30.49 -22.83 -15.43
C LEU A 882 31.81 -23.37 -14.85
N ARG A 883 31.94 -24.70 -14.77
CA ARG A 883 33.17 -25.36 -14.31
C ARG A 883 34.36 -25.02 -15.21
N GLU A 884 34.22 -25.19 -16.53
CA GLU A 884 35.29 -24.90 -17.49
C GLU A 884 35.73 -23.44 -17.46
N ALA A 885 34.78 -22.51 -17.27
CA ALA A 885 35.08 -21.09 -17.18
C ALA A 885 35.84 -20.70 -15.90
N LEU A 886 35.59 -21.39 -14.77
CA LEU A 886 36.19 -21.08 -13.47
C LEU A 886 37.44 -21.91 -13.14
N PHE A 887 37.60 -23.06 -13.79
CA PHE A 887 38.72 -23.97 -13.60
C PHE A 887 39.29 -24.39 -14.97
N PRO A 888 39.85 -23.44 -15.74
CA PRO A 888 40.50 -23.76 -17.02
C PRO A 888 41.69 -24.68 -16.79
N ALA A 889 42.12 -25.37 -17.86
CA ALA A 889 43.38 -26.11 -17.81
C ALA A 889 44.54 -25.14 -17.51
N PRO A 890 45.47 -25.47 -16.59
CA PRO A 890 46.55 -24.57 -16.20
C PRO A 890 47.44 -24.22 -17.40
N GLU A 891 47.70 -22.93 -17.62
CA GLU A 891 48.60 -22.44 -18.67
C GLU A 891 50.07 -22.72 -18.34
N ASP A 892 50.41 -22.82 -17.05
CA ASP A 892 51.75 -23.09 -16.55
C ASP A 892 51.74 -24.31 -15.59
N PRO A 893 52.45 -25.41 -15.90
CA PRO A 893 52.48 -26.61 -15.05
C PRO A 893 53.26 -26.46 -13.73
N TRP A 894 53.92 -25.33 -13.48
CA TRP A 894 54.62 -25.08 -12.21
C TRP A 894 53.63 -24.59 -11.14
N GLY A 895 52.97 -25.54 -10.47
CA GLY A 895 52.05 -25.24 -9.38
C GLY A 895 52.67 -24.39 -8.28
N GLY A 896 51.90 -23.41 -7.79
CA GLY A 896 52.38 -22.42 -6.84
C GLY A 896 51.27 -21.72 -6.07
N ALA A 897 51.66 -20.90 -5.10
CA ALA A 897 50.74 -20.19 -4.21
C ALA A 897 49.71 -19.31 -4.93
N TYR A 898 50.02 -18.86 -6.16
CA TYR A 898 49.10 -18.10 -7.01
C TYR A 898 47.99 -18.99 -7.59
N GLU A 899 48.31 -20.18 -8.11
CA GLU A 899 47.32 -21.15 -8.61
C GLU A 899 46.36 -21.59 -7.49
N VAL A 900 46.87 -21.80 -6.27
CA VAL A 900 46.04 -22.06 -5.09
C VAL A 900 45.03 -20.93 -4.87
N LEU A 901 45.47 -19.67 -5.00
CA LEU A 901 44.61 -18.51 -4.81
C LEU A 901 43.56 -18.39 -5.94
N GLU A 902 43.94 -18.68 -7.19
CA GLU A 902 43.01 -18.74 -8.34
C GLU A 902 41.96 -19.84 -8.16
N ALA A 903 42.36 -21.04 -7.74
CA ALA A 903 41.44 -22.14 -7.47
C ALA A 903 40.46 -21.79 -6.34
N LEU A 904 40.93 -21.15 -5.27
CA LEU A 904 40.08 -20.67 -4.18
C LEU A 904 39.10 -19.58 -4.64
N GLN A 905 39.54 -18.66 -5.51
CA GLN A 905 38.66 -17.66 -6.13
C GLN A 905 37.59 -18.33 -7.01
N GLY A 906 37.97 -19.29 -7.86
CA GLY A 906 37.04 -20.07 -8.68
C GLY A 906 35.99 -20.78 -7.82
N LEU A 907 36.42 -21.42 -6.72
CA LEU A 907 35.51 -22.04 -5.75
C LEU A 907 34.56 -21.03 -5.11
N ALA A 908 35.03 -19.82 -4.76
CA ALA A 908 34.18 -18.79 -4.17
C ALA A 908 33.05 -18.37 -5.12
N VAL A 909 33.34 -18.22 -6.41
CA VAL A 909 32.34 -17.90 -7.44
C VAL A 909 31.39 -19.07 -7.68
N TYR A 910 31.91 -20.30 -7.78
CA TYR A 910 31.09 -21.49 -8.01
C TYR A 910 30.10 -21.74 -6.86
N LEU A 911 30.57 -21.62 -5.61
CA LEU A 911 29.72 -21.73 -4.42
C LEU A 911 28.68 -20.62 -4.35
N ALA A 912 29.01 -19.40 -4.82
CA ALA A 912 28.05 -18.30 -4.89
C ALA A 912 26.93 -18.59 -5.89
N HIS A 913 27.25 -19.17 -7.04
CA HIS A 913 26.26 -19.60 -8.03
C HIS A 913 25.27 -20.62 -7.44
N ILE A 914 25.77 -21.69 -6.80
CA ILE A 914 24.90 -22.70 -6.18
C ILE A 914 24.03 -22.06 -5.09
N GLN A 915 24.58 -21.16 -4.27
CA GLN A 915 23.81 -20.48 -3.23
C GLN A 915 22.64 -19.67 -3.80
N SER A 916 22.85 -18.94 -4.89
CA SER A 916 21.76 -18.23 -5.57
C SER A 916 20.68 -19.20 -6.08
N SER A 917 21.08 -20.32 -6.67
CA SER A 917 20.14 -21.34 -7.18
C SER A 917 19.34 -22.00 -6.05
N VAL A 918 19.98 -22.37 -4.94
CA VAL A 918 19.34 -22.93 -3.74
C VAL A 918 18.40 -21.91 -3.07
N THR A 919 18.75 -20.63 -3.06
CA THR A 919 17.91 -19.58 -2.46
C THR A 919 16.54 -19.48 -3.14
N ALA A 920 16.49 -19.63 -4.47
CA ALA A 920 15.24 -19.62 -5.22
C ALA A 920 14.36 -20.87 -4.99
N LEU A 921 14.93 -21.98 -4.51
CA LEU A 921 14.19 -23.20 -4.21
C LEU A 921 13.41 -23.12 -2.89
N LEU A 922 13.83 -22.30 -1.93
CA LEU A 922 13.16 -22.24 -0.61
C LEU A 922 11.69 -21.80 -0.71
N PRO A 923 11.34 -20.69 -1.40
CA PRO A 923 9.94 -20.34 -1.61
C PRO A 923 9.14 -21.40 -2.37
N ALA A 924 9.77 -22.09 -3.32
CA ALA A 924 9.12 -23.15 -4.09
C ALA A 924 8.80 -24.37 -3.21
N ALA A 925 9.74 -24.80 -2.37
CA ALA A 925 9.55 -25.90 -1.41
C ALA A 925 8.45 -25.58 -0.39
N GLN A 926 8.44 -24.34 0.13
CA GLN A 926 7.40 -23.87 1.04
C GLN A 926 6.03 -23.78 0.36
N ALA A 927 5.96 -23.29 -0.88
CA ALA A 927 4.72 -23.23 -1.65
C ALA A 927 4.16 -24.62 -2.01
N LEU A 928 5.00 -25.66 -2.02
CA LEU A 928 4.61 -27.07 -2.19
C LEU A 928 4.21 -27.74 -0.87
N TRP A 929 4.39 -27.06 0.27
CA TRP A 929 4.23 -27.58 1.62
C TRP A 929 4.99 -28.89 1.88
N ASP A 930 6.14 -29.04 1.25
CA ASP A 930 6.97 -30.23 1.38
C ASP A 930 8.05 -30.00 2.45
N GLN A 931 7.81 -30.52 3.65
CA GLN A 931 8.73 -30.40 4.77
C GLN A 931 10.10 -31.04 4.49
N GLU A 932 10.14 -32.15 3.77
CA GLU A 932 11.40 -32.81 3.43
C GLU A 932 12.20 -31.97 2.43
N PHE A 933 11.50 -31.37 1.46
CA PHE A 933 12.13 -30.47 0.51
C PHE A 933 12.63 -29.18 1.18
N VAL A 934 11.84 -28.58 2.06
CA VAL A 934 12.27 -27.40 2.85
C VAL A 934 13.52 -27.75 3.67
N ALA A 935 13.51 -28.87 4.39
CA ALA A 935 14.65 -29.31 5.18
C ALA A 935 15.91 -29.59 4.33
N ALA A 936 15.74 -30.13 3.12
CA ALA A 936 16.84 -30.34 2.17
C ALA A 936 17.45 -29.02 1.71
N VAL A 937 16.61 -28.03 1.35
CA VAL A 937 17.05 -26.69 0.92
C VAL A 937 17.74 -25.94 2.07
N GLU A 938 17.17 -25.95 3.27
CA GLU A 938 17.77 -25.31 4.45
C GLU A 938 19.13 -25.95 4.82
N ASN A 939 19.24 -27.27 4.70
CA ASN A 939 20.52 -27.94 4.87
C ASN A 939 21.54 -27.51 3.82
N ALA A 940 21.16 -27.45 2.54
CA ALA A 940 22.03 -26.99 1.47
C ALA A 940 22.52 -25.55 1.71
N GLN A 941 21.64 -24.65 2.15
CA GLN A 941 22.03 -23.29 2.56
C GLN A 941 23.05 -23.31 3.70
N GLY A 942 22.87 -24.17 4.72
CA GLY A 942 23.81 -24.37 5.81
C GLY A 942 25.19 -24.87 5.34
N CYS A 943 25.21 -25.86 4.45
CA CYS A 943 26.43 -26.39 3.83
C CYS A 943 27.17 -25.31 3.03
N LEU A 944 26.46 -24.57 2.18
CA LEU A 944 27.04 -23.51 1.35
C LEU A 944 27.62 -22.38 2.19
N ARG A 945 26.93 -21.95 3.26
CA ARG A 945 27.47 -20.94 4.20
C ARG A 945 28.80 -21.39 4.80
N ARG A 946 28.91 -22.65 5.24
CA ARG A 946 30.15 -23.21 5.82
C ARG A 946 31.28 -23.28 4.79
N MET A 947 31.00 -23.81 3.60
CA MET A 947 32.01 -23.92 2.53
C MET A 947 32.52 -22.54 2.10
N ARG A 948 31.62 -21.58 1.86
CA ARG A 948 32.00 -20.21 1.50
C ARG A 948 32.82 -19.52 2.57
N ALA A 949 32.43 -19.66 3.84
CA ALA A 949 33.18 -19.05 4.94
C ALA A 949 34.63 -19.55 4.98
N TRP A 950 34.84 -20.87 4.83
CA TRP A 950 36.19 -21.43 4.78
C TRP A 950 36.98 -20.94 3.56
N VAL A 951 36.39 -20.99 2.35
CA VAL A 951 37.06 -20.55 1.12
C VAL A 951 37.48 -19.07 1.23
N MET A 952 36.57 -18.20 1.66
CA MET A 952 36.88 -16.77 1.83
C MET A 952 37.96 -16.53 2.87
N GLN A 953 37.98 -17.29 3.97
CA GLN A 953 39.06 -17.19 4.96
C GLN A 953 40.42 -17.55 4.35
N GLN A 954 40.50 -18.62 3.56
CA GLN A 954 41.75 -19.06 2.95
C GLN A 954 42.26 -18.07 1.89
N VAL A 955 41.35 -17.44 1.13
CA VAL A 955 41.65 -16.31 0.24
C VAL A 955 42.27 -15.16 1.03
N MET A 956 41.64 -14.72 2.12
CA MET A 956 42.14 -13.59 2.91
C MET A 956 43.53 -13.86 3.51
N VAL A 957 43.76 -15.07 4.04
CA VAL A 957 45.02 -15.43 4.71
C VAL A 957 46.20 -15.47 3.74
N ARG A 958 46.00 -15.93 2.50
CA ARG A 958 47.06 -16.08 1.50
C ARG A 958 47.35 -14.80 0.71
N SER A 959 46.35 -13.93 0.58
CA SER A 959 46.40 -12.78 -0.35
C SER A 959 47.64 -11.89 -0.18
N PRO A 960 48.04 -11.43 1.03
CA PRO A 960 49.17 -10.50 1.16
C PRO A 960 50.51 -11.06 0.67
N GLN A 961 50.77 -12.34 0.97
CA GLN A 961 52.01 -13.03 0.62
C GLN A 961 52.00 -13.49 -0.84
N THR A 962 50.89 -14.06 -1.31
CA THR A 962 50.77 -14.53 -2.70
C THR A 962 50.80 -13.37 -3.69
N LEU A 963 50.19 -12.22 -3.36
CA LEU A 963 50.13 -11.04 -4.23
C LEU A 963 51.33 -10.09 -4.08
N LEU A 964 52.32 -10.46 -3.26
CA LEU A 964 53.55 -9.70 -3.06
C LEU A 964 53.30 -8.21 -2.71
N VAL A 965 52.38 -7.95 -1.76
CA VAL A 965 52.01 -6.57 -1.37
C VAL A 965 53.24 -5.83 -0.85
N PRO A 966 53.76 -4.81 -1.56
CA PRO A 966 54.93 -4.06 -1.10
C PRO A 966 54.57 -3.21 0.13
N VAL A 967 55.52 -3.10 1.05
CA VAL A 967 55.42 -2.26 2.26
C VAL A 967 55.59 -0.78 1.93
#